data_AF-A0A837KLF0-F1
#
_entry.id   AF-A0A837KLF0-F1
#
_cell.length_a   1.000
_cell.length_b   1.000
_cell.length_c   1.000
_cell.angle_alpha   90.00
_cell.angle_beta   90.00
_cell.angle_gamma   90.00
#
_symmetry.space_group_name_H-M   'P 1'
#
loop_
_entity.id
_entity.type
_entity.pdbx_description
1 polymer ?
#
loop_
_entity_poly.entity_id
_entity_poly.type
_entity_poly.pdbx_seq_one_letter_code
_entity_poly.pdbx_strand_id
1 'polypeptide(L)'
;MKRKLFMLCLAGMLLYTNPAYATPFPDKKDEVVQDADNYLKKEDRTAFANSLNGIPGSYKVVVVESTAPEAETPDMYAQKLFDNYNLADDALMIVLDINTEQLGIYAGPSLQAKGATMTLLHDKIASFYEAFRTQKQYLTGIQTVIAEVNRELSRIESKQATANPGTADASKAEESESSSALGGIPWWIYLVGAVFAGLSIGLIYAMIRRRAIFAQVDDVEDWKEELVEKINVIEVEKPLRRSSGMTEVRYHHLADKKENLLRIRIPDVEMMILDAEEACDRFRFTLALGMLNEAREAISKIEEELDELKTDTSKVAVTKQENKVVVPEIGKQVEQMERRLSDLRLEYGLSFHELKASLDEVDTMRKLVKTARAAGDDIAAYETTQKAQQVLEQVGQAMELIPKLVQRVKKEMPEEFKHLEEGIEQAVRDGFHLKQDSFDNALLQAKQLVMSAKSALEEGSLEMVLTHVKAFEVLIDATYQAIEDGVLARDEAAATVYAEVEPELQAEVNQGKDETEFVQQEKRTEVGEVEQDNSLQQEAATSAPVELEIRTPEPTLASETEHSTSEEERADRGKSSELSEAERSVLLQAIPQLFNKKAQKPAPAVKAEEPAYEEEEEYELVMPKSQPEQEEIIPEEEEQTYLVIETEDDALDELERISNTLVRVRQQIKRSYLPGIPDQLKYMFEEVVQTLGRVQTIMEQYRYDLEEVAMLVQDASDLVDETERMAERIISTCQMAEGAIQYTNRYRRQNRQVNDLLTKAEISFRQLAFAEAFQLAEEARLVIEGAPAEDDNGWLLRRKKKG
;
A
#
# COMPACT_ATOMS: atom_id res chain seq x y z
N MET A 1 -13.58 9.60 57.01
CA MET A 1 -13.77 8.84 55.75
C MET A 1 -12.88 9.29 54.57
N LYS A 2 -12.24 10.47 54.58
CA LYS A 2 -11.41 10.94 53.44
C LYS A 2 -9.91 10.56 53.48
N ARG A 3 -9.36 10.10 54.61
CA ARG A 3 -7.94 9.66 54.74
C ARG A 3 -7.67 8.20 54.36
N LYS A 4 -8.69 7.32 54.39
CA LYS A 4 -8.55 5.91 53.97
C LYS A 4 -8.67 5.71 52.46
N LEU A 5 -9.33 6.64 51.75
CA LEU A 5 -9.44 6.61 50.29
C LEU A 5 -8.15 7.11 49.61
N PHE A 6 -7.48 8.11 50.21
CA PHE A 6 -6.24 8.68 49.67
C PHE A 6 -5.03 7.75 49.86
N MET A 7 -4.98 6.97 50.95
CA MET A 7 -3.96 5.93 51.14
C MET A 7 -4.16 4.70 50.23
N LEU A 8 -5.38 4.48 49.74
CA LEU A 8 -5.69 3.39 48.80
C LEU A 8 -5.33 3.78 47.35
N CYS A 9 -5.49 5.05 46.98
CA CYS A 9 -4.97 5.57 45.72
C CYS A 9 -3.44 5.70 45.71
N LEU A 10 -2.81 6.00 46.86
CA LEU A 10 -1.35 6.08 46.97
C LEU A 10 -0.67 4.69 47.02
N ALA A 11 -1.39 3.66 47.48
CA ALA A 11 -0.96 2.27 47.32
C ALA A 11 -1.13 1.74 45.88
N GLY A 12 -2.09 2.29 45.11
CA GLY A 12 -2.26 1.99 43.69
C GLY A 12 -1.21 2.63 42.77
N MET A 13 -0.62 3.76 43.17
CA MET A 13 0.45 4.44 42.42
C MET A 13 1.87 3.91 42.74
N LEU A 14 2.05 3.24 43.87
CA LEU A 14 3.33 2.59 44.23
C LEU A 14 3.51 1.19 43.62
N LEU A 15 2.53 0.69 42.85
CA LEU A 15 2.63 -0.54 42.04
C LEU A 15 2.96 -0.27 40.57
N TYR A 16 3.17 0.99 40.17
CA TYR A 16 3.76 1.33 38.88
C TYR A 16 5.27 1.41 38.99
N THR A 17 5.90 0.26 39.25
CA THR A 17 7.18 -0.05 38.63
C THR A 17 6.86 -0.85 37.38
N ASN A 18 7.36 -0.35 36.26
CA ASN A 18 7.34 -0.97 34.93
C ASN A 18 7.14 -2.51 34.99
N PRO A 19 5.98 -3.06 34.55
CA PRO A 19 5.92 -4.50 34.34
C PRO A 19 6.71 -4.74 33.06
N ALA A 20 7.95 -5.17 33.23
CA ALA A 20 8.60 -5.93 32.20
C ALA A 20 7.61 -7.02 31.75
N TYR A 21 7.45 -7.12 30.44
CA TYR A 21 6.55 -8.02 29.72
C TYR A 21 6.41 -9.40 30.37
N ALA A 22 5.26 -9.70 30.98
CA ALA A 22 4.94 -11.09 31.31
C ALA A 22 4.61 -11.82 30.00
N THR A 23 5.61 -12.47 29.41
CA THR A 23 5.39 -13.60 28.50
C THR A 23 4.63 -14.65 29.28
N PRO A 24 3.46 -15.15 28.81
CA PRO A 24 2.73 -16.16 29.57
C PRO A 24 3.57 -17.42 29.73
N PHE A 25 3.59 -18.01 30.93
CA PHE A 25 4.18 -19.33 31.17
C PHE A 25 3.80 -20.31 30.03
N PRO A 26 4.76 -21.08 29.50
CA PRO A 26 4.48 -22.00 28.40
C PRO A 26 3.42 -23.03 28.80
N ASP A 27 2.50 -23.39 27.91
CA ASP A 27 1.44 -24.37 28.20
C ASP A 27 2.03 -25.78 28.43
N LYS A 28 1.49 -26.54 29.39
CA LYS A 28 1.97 -27.90 29.70
C LYS A 28 1.77 -28.84 28.51
N LYS A 29 2.86 -29.35 27.92
CA LYS A 29 2.85 -30.46 26.96
C LYS A 29 3.18 -31.80 27.63
N ASP A 30 2.82 -32.92 27.01
CA ASP A 30 3.10 -34.27 27.53
C ASP A 30 4.59 -34.70 27.37
N GLU A 31 5.38 -33.93 26.63
CA GLU A 31 6.81 -34.20 26.41
C GLU A 31 7.64 -33.97 27.69
N VAL A 32 8.61 -34.85 27.96
CA VAL A 32 9.52 -34.74 29.12
C VAL A 32 10.40 -33.48 29.02
N VAL A 33 10.88 -33.17 27.82
CA VAL A 33 11.62 -31.94 27.51
C VAL A 33 10.74 -31.07 26.63
N GLN A 34 10.36 -29.92 27.15
CA GLN A 34 9.53 -28.95 26.45
C GLN A 34 10.38 -27.76 26.04
N ASP A 35 10.48 -27.56 24.73
CA ASP A 35 11.24 -26.48 24.10
C ASP A 35 10.38 -25.97 22.94
N ALA A 36 9.62 -24.89 23.20
CA ALA A 36 8.61 -24.37 22.29
C ALA A 36 9.23 -23.69 21.06
N ASP A 37 10.38 -23.03 21.25
CA ASP A 37 11.04 -22.23 20.22
C ASP A 37 12.17 -23.02 19.51
N ASN A 38 12.36 -24.30 19.87
CA ASN A 38 13.34 -25.22 19.28
C ASN A 38 14.80 -24.78 19.43
N TYR A 39 15.18 -24.28 20.61
CA TYR A 39 16.59 -23.99 20.95
C TYR A 39 17.48 -25.24 20.91
N LEU A 40 16.90 -26.42 21.16
CA LEU A 40 17.58 -27.71 21.19
C LEU A 40 17.17 -28.60 20.01
N LYS A 41 18.16 -29.31 19.45
CA LYS A 41 17.94 -30.25 18.35
C LYS A 41 16.95 -31.34 18.79
N LYS A 42 16.03 -31.70 17.90
CA LYS A 42 15.00 -32.73 18.15
C LYS A 42 15.62 -34.09 18.50
N GLU A 43 16.73 -34.44 17.86
CA GLU A 43 17.49 -35.67 18.12
C GLU A 43 17.96 -35.74 19.58
N ASP A 44 18.56 -34.66 20.09
CA ASP A 44 19.08 -34.59 21.46
C ASP A 44 17.96 -34.68 22.51
N ARG A 45 16.80 -34.06 22.24
CA ARG A 45 15.60 -34.17 23.11
C ARG A 45 15.08 -35.61 23.19
N THR A 46 15.02 -36.31 22.06
CA THR A 46 14.59 -37.72 22.03
C THR A 46 15.60 -38.66 22.70
N ALA A 47 16.90 -38.42 22.50
CA ALA A 47 17.97 -39.18 23.15
C ALA A 47 17.94 -38.99 24.68
N PHE A 48 17.73 -37.75 25.14
CA PHE A 48 17.59 -37.43 26.56
C PHE A 48 16.35 -38.08 27.18
N ALA A 49 15.17 -37.97 26.55
CA ALA A 49 13.96 -38.62 27.04
C ALA A 49 14.13 -40.16 27.16
N ASN A 50 14.78 -40.78 26.17
CA ASN A 50 15.10 -42.21 26.22
C ASN A 50 16.06 -42.57 27.36
N SER A 51 17.01 -41.68 27.69
CA SER A 51 17.97 -41.90 28.77
C SER A 51 17.35 -41.83 30.18
N LEU A 52 16.25 -41.08 30.33
CA LEU A 52 15.55 -40.93 31.61
C LEU A 52 14.67 -42.15 31.95
N ASN A 53 14.29 -42.98 30.97
CA ASN A 53 13.49 -44.20 31.21
C ASN A 53 14.16 -45.20 32.17
N GLY A 54 15.48 -45.10 32.40
CA GLY A 54 16.23 -45.93 33.35
C GLY A 54 16.43 -45.32 34.74
N ILE A 55 15.97 -44.10 34.99
CA ILE A 55 16.15 -43.38 36.26
C ILE A 55 14.80 -43.26 36.98
N PRO A 56 14.65 -43.79 38.21
CA PRO A 56 13.38 -43.73 38.92
C PRO A 56 13.06 -42.30 39.38
N GLY A 57 11.94 -41.76 38.90
CA GLY A 57 11.41 -40.44 39.28
C GLY A 57 10.56 -39.84 38.15
N SER A 58 9.79 -38.81 38.47
CA SER A 58 9.08 -38.00 37.47
C SER A 58 9.89 -36.73 37.19
N TYR A 59 10.21 -36.47 35.93
CA TYR A 59 11.08 -35.36 35.53
C TYR A 59 10.40 -34.52 34.46
N LYS A 60 10.46 -33.20 34.60
CA LYS A 60 9.98 -32.26 33.59
C LYS A 60 11.04 -31.19 33.37
N VAL A 61 11.49 -31.05 32.13
CA VAL A 61 12.47 -30.04 31.72
C VAL A 61 11.78 -29.05 30.79
N VAL A 62 11.87 -27.77 31.09
CA VAL A 62 11.33 -26.69 30.23
C VAL A 62 12.47 -25.75 29.85
N VAL A 63 12.59 -25.48 28.55
CA VAL A 63 13.56 -24.52 28.00
C VAL A 63 12.81 -23.24 27.67
N VAL A 64 13.30 -22.12 28.18
CA VAL A 64 12.73 -20.79 27.96
C VAL A 64 13.81 -19.83 27.50
N GLU A 65 13.42 -18.81 26.74
CA GLU A 65 14.32 -17.76 26.29
C GLU A 65 14.92 -16.99 27.47
N SER A 66 14.05 -16.55 28.40
CA SER A 66 14.41 -15.83 29.61
C SER A 66 13.40 -16.12 30.72
N THR A 67 13.88 -16.27 31.95
CA THR A 67 13.06 -16.41 33.17
C THR A 67 12.58 -15.06 33.71
N ALA A 68 13.23 -13.96 33.29
CA ALA A 68 12.77 -12.60 33.53
C ALA A 68 11.72 -12.21 32.48
N PRO A 69 10.60 -11.58 32.90
CA PRO A 69 10.39 -10.93 34.20
C PRO A 69 9.49 -11.70 35.16
N GLU A 70 9.01 -12.90 34.79
CA GLU A 70 8.08 -13.66 35.61
C GLU A 70 8.69 -14.09 36.96
N ALA A 71 10.02 -14.29 37.03
CA ALA A 71 10.76 -14.54 38.26
C ALA A 71 12.16 -13.90 38.23
N GLU A 72 12.64 -13.47 39.40
CA GLU A 72 13.99 -12.91 39.57
C GLU A 72 15.09 -13.97 39.48
N THR A 73 14.75 -15.25 39.74
CA THR A 73 15.68 -16.38 39.67
C THR A 73 15.05 -17.57 38.93
N PRO A 74 15.85 -18.36 38.20
CA PRO A 74 15.37 -19.57 37.55
C PRO A 74 14.70 -20.58 38.49
N ASP A 75 15.10 -20.63 39.77
CA ASP A 75 14.48 -21.52 40.77
C ASP A 75 13.05 -21.08 41.14
N MET A 76 12.84 -19.77 41.31
CA MET A 76 11.51 -19.23 41.54
C MET A 76 10.60 -19.44 40.31
N TYR A 77 11.18 -19.38 39.12
CA TYR A 77 10.47 -19.72 37.88
C TYR A 77 10.07 -21.20 37.88
N ALA A 78 10.99 -22.10 38.20
CA ALA A 78 10.73 -23.55 38.30
C ALA A 78 9.65 -23.89 39.34
N GLN A 79 9.63 -23.19 40.49
CA GLN A 79 8.59 -23.36 41.50
C GLN A 79 7.21 -22.93 40.99
N LYS A 80 7.10 -21.71 40.43
CA LYS A 80 5.83 -21.21 39.87
C LYS A 80 5.30 -22.11 38.76
N LEU A 81 6.20 -22.65 37.95
CA LEU A 81 5.85 -23.52 36.84
C LEU A 81 5.47 -24.93 37.30
N PHE A 82 6.10 -25.46 38.35
CA PHE A 82 5.67 -26.69 39.03
C PHE A 82 4.23 -26.57 39.53
N ASP A 83 3.90 -25.46 40.20
CA ASP A 83 2.56 -25.18 40.71
C ASP A 83 1.54 -25.01 39.56
N ASN A 84 1.91 -24.27 38.51
CA ASN A 84 1.06 -24.05 37.34
C ASN A 84 0.76 -25.35 36.58
N TYR A 85 1.75 -26.23 36.45
CA TYR A 85 1.59 -27.52 35.77
C TYR A 85 0.93 -28.59 36.63
N ASN A 86 0.70 -28.31 37.92
CA ASN A 86 0.13 -29.23 38.89
C ASN A 86 0.83 -30.60 38.80
N LEU A 87 2.18 -30.58 38.88
CA LEU A 87 3.01 -31.78 38.83
C LEU A 87 2.85 -32.60 40.12
N ALA A 88 3.15 -33.90 40.04
CA ALA A 88 3.06 -34.79 41.20
C ALA A 88 4.09 -34.40 42.28
N ASP A 89 3.76 -34.67 43.55
CA ASP A 89 4.62 -34.29 44.68
C ASP A 89 6.01 -34.95 44.66
N ASP A 90 6.18 -36.03 43.89
CA ASP A 90 7.43 -36.76 43.67
C ASP A 90 8.16 -36.35 42.37
N ALA A 91 7.70 -35.29 41.70
CA ALA A 91 8.32 -34.79 40.47
C ALA A 91 9.42 -33.76 40.73
N LEU A 92 10.39 -33.73 39.83
CA LEU A 92 11.48 -32.75 39.79
C LEU A 92 11.31 -31.87 38.54
N MET A 93 11.06 -30.59 38.78
CA MET A 93 10.92 -29.57 37.75
C MET A 93 12.26 -28.89 37.50
N ILE A 94 12.66 -28.79 36.24
CA ILE A 94 13.91 -28.19 35.81
C ILE A 94 13.61 -27.17 34.72
N VAL A 95 14.16 -25.97 34.86
CA VAL A 95 14.02 -24.89 33.89
C VAL A 95 15.40 -24.50 33.39
N LEU A 96 15.59 -24.49 32.07
CA LEU A 96 16.79 -23.98 31.43
C LEU A 96 16.47 -22.62 30.82
N ASP A 97 17.09 -21.58 31.35
CA ASP A 97 17.11 -20.25 30.76
C ASP A 97 18.22 -20.22 29.70
N ILE A 98 17.86 -20.15 28.42
CA ILE A 98 18.85 -20.29 27.34
C ILE A 98 19.73 -19.04 27.19
N ASN A 99 19.24 -17.86 27.55
CA ASN A 99 19.98 -16.60 27.44
C ASN A 99 21.03 -16.46 28.54
N THR A 100 20.67 -16.79 29.77
CA THR A 100 21.61 -16.79 30.91
C THR A 100 22.39 -18.10 31.04
N GLU A 101 21.96 -19.14 30.32
CA GLU A 101 22.43 -20.53 30.39
C GLU A 101 22.37 -21.12 31.81
N GLN A 102 21.55 -20.54 32.70
CA GLN A 102 21.38 -20.97 34.08
C GLN A 102 20.29 -22.04 34.21
N LEU A 103 20.47 -22.93 35.17
CA LEU A 103 19.51 -23.98 35.48
C LEU A 103 18.76 -23.63 36.76
N GLY A 104 17.43 -23.56 36.66
CA GLY A 104 16.52 -23.52 37.81
C GLY A 104 16.01 -24.91 38.13
N ILE A 105 15.91 -25.25 39.41
CA ILE A 105 15.43 -26.57 39.83
C ILE A 105 14.49 -26.49 41.02
N TYR A 106 13.41 -27.27 40.98
CA TYR A 106 12.47 -27.38 42.09
C TYR A 106 12.03 -28.82 42.28
N ALA A 107 12.27 -29.37 43.46
CA ALA A 107 11.81 -30.70 43.85
C ALA A 107 10.44 -30.60 44.53
N GLY A 108 9.50 -31.47 44.16
CA GLY A 108 8.18 -31.52 44.79
C GLY A 108 8.23 -31.86 46.30
N PRO A 109 7.16 -31.62 47.06
CA PRO A 109 7.14 -31.78 48.52
C PRO A 109 7.56 -33.17 49.02
N SER A 110 7.24 -34.23 48.27
CA SER A 110 7.63 -35.62 48.62
C SER A 110 9.14 -35.84 48.46
N LEU A 111 9.75 -35.28 47.42
CA LEU A 111 11.21 -35.35 47.23
C LEU A 111 11.96 -34.49 48.24
N GLN A 112 11.44 -33.32 48.60
CA GLN A 112 12.03 -32.48 49.66
C GLN A 112 12.01 -33.21 51.01
N ALA A 113 10.92 -33.90 51.35
CA ALA A 113 10.83 -34.73 52.55
C ALA A 113 11.84 -35.89 52.57
N LYS A 114 12.23 -36.40 51.40
CA LYS A 114 13.27 -37.43 51.21
C LYS A 114 14.70 -36.88 51.23
N GLY A 115 14.88 -35.57 51.42
CA GLY A 115 16.20 -34.93 51.54
C GLY A 115 16.68 -34.17 50.31
N ALA A 116 15.84 -33.94 49.29
CA ALA A 116 16.15 -33.07 48.16
C ALA A 116 16.00 -31.58 48.56
N THR A 117 16.83 -31.11 49.49
CA THR A 117 16.83 -29.69 49.90
C THR A 117 17.42 -28.80 48.80
N MET A 118 16.96 -27.55 48.70
CA MET A 118 17.43 -26.62 47.67
C MET A 118 18.96 -26.44 47.68
N THR A 119 19.56 -26.46 48.87
CA THR A 119 21.02 -26.41 49.06
C THR A 119 21.76 -27.59 48.41
N LEU A 120 21.20 -28.80 48.47
CA LEU A 120 21.78 -29.99 47.86
C LEU A 120 21.65 -29.93 46.34
N LEU A 121 20.50 -29.47 45.83
CA LEU A 121 20.27 -29.34 44.40
C LEU A 121 21.23 -28.32 43.76
N HIS A 122 21.44 -27.16 44.39
CA HIS A 122 22.41 -26.17 43.92
C HIS A 122 23.86 -26.67 43.96
N ASP A 123 24.26 -27.40 45.00
CA ASP A 123 25.60 -27.99 45.08
C ASP A 123 25.85 -28.99 43.94
N LYS A 124 24.83 -29.77 43.57
CA LYS A 124 24.90 -30.69 42.43
C LYS A 124 24.90 -29.95 41.08
N ILE A 125 24.16 -28.87 40.93
CA ILE A 125 24.23 -28.03 39.72
C ILE A 125 25.64 -27.45 39.56
N ALA A 126 26.19 -26.82 40.61
CA ALA A 126 27.54 -26.25 40.57
C ALA A 126 28.60 -27.33 40.23
N SER A 127 28.48 -28.51 40.82
CA SER A 127 29.46 -29.60 40.64
C SER A 127 29.36 -30.33 39.29
N PHE A 128 28.16 -30.48 38.73
CA PHE A 128 27.92 -31.40 37.61
C PHE A 128 27.30 -30.76 36.37
N TYR A 129 26.77 -29.53 36.44
CA TYR A 129 26.21 -28.83 35.28
C TYR A 129 27.21 -27.85 34.66
N GLU A 130 28.00 -27.13 35.47
CA GLU A 130 28.89 -26.06 34.99
C GLU A 130 29.86 -26.52 33.89
N ALA A 131 30.46 -27.71 34.04
CA ALA A 131 31.40 -28.26 33.06
C ALA A 131 30.76 -28.53 31.68
N PHE A 132 29.47 -28.89 31.65
CA PHE A 132 28.71 -29.15 30.43
C PHE A 132 28.11 -27.88 29.82
N ARG A 133 27.80 -26.88 30.67
CA ARG A 133 27.39 -25.54 30.23
C ARG A 133 28.45 -24.92 29.34
N THR A 134 29.73 -24.93 29.73
CA THR A 134 30.83 -24.38 28.90
C THR A 134 30.96 -25.07 27.53
N GLN A 135 30.55 -26.33 27.42
CA GLN A 135 30.57 -27.12 26.18
C GLN A 135 29.26 -27.05 25.38
N LYS A 136 28.27 -26.26 25.85
CA LYS A 136 26.91 -26.17 25.30
C LYS A 136 26.17 -27.52 25.23
N GLN A 137 26.54 -28.46 26.09
CA GLN A 137 25.91 -29.80 26.20
C GLN A 137 24.87 -29.81 27.34
N TYR A 138 23.84 -28.96 27.23
CA TYR A 138 22.92 -28.69 28.34
C TYR A 138 22.14 -29.93 28.80
N LEU A 139 21.56 -30.71 27.87
CA LEU A 139 20.79 -31.91 28.21
C LEU A 139 21.64 -33.00 28.87
N THR A 140 22.90 -33.16 28.45
CA THR A 140 23.84 -34.10 29.07
C THR A 140 24.22 -33.66 30.49
N GLY A 141 24.39 -32.35 30.70
CA GLY A 141 24.60 -31.79 32.04
C GLY A 141 23.40 -32.03 32.96
N ILE A 142 22.18 -31.74 32.47
CA ILE A 142 20.92 -31.97 33.22
C ILE A 142 20.76 -33.45 33.57
N GLN A 143 21.05 -34.36 32.63
CA GLN A 143 20.99 -35.80 32.86
C GLN A 143 21.94 -36.22 34.00
N THR A 144 23.16 -35.67 34.01
CA THR A 144 24.17 -35.95 35.04
C THR A 144 23.71 -35.46 36.41
N VAL A 145 23.12 -34.26 36.48
CA VAL A 145 22.55 -33.71 37.71
C VAL A 145 21.43 -34.61 38.24
N ILE A 146 20.48 -35.01 37.38
CA ILE A 146 19.37 -35.90 37.78
C ILE A 146 19.88 -37.23 38.33
N ALA A 147 20.84 -37.85 37.65
CA ALA A 147 21.41 -39.13 38.07
C ALA A 147 22.11 -39.03 39.44
N GLU A 148 22.87 -37.96 39.68
CA GLU A 148 23.59 -37.78 40.94
C GLU A 148 22.67 -37.35 42.09
N VAL A 149 21.62 -36.56 41.82
CA VAL A 149 20.57 -36.27 42.81
C VAL A 149 19.89 -37.56 43.26
N ASN A 150 19.52 -38.43 42.32
CA ASN A 150 18.87 -39.71 42.65
C ASN A 150 19.81 -40.66 43.43
N ARG A 151 21.09 -40.68 43.07
CA ARG A 151 22.12 -41.44 43.79
C ARG A 151 22.27 -40.95 45.23
N GLU A 152 22.25 -39.65 45.44
CA GLU A 152 22.36 -39.06 46.78
C GLU A 152 21.10 -39.30 47.62
N LEU A 153 19.91 -39.19 47.03
CA LEU A 153 18.65 -39.56 47.68
C LEU A 153 18.63 -41.04 48.10
N SER A 154 19.07 -41.94 47.22
CA SER A 154 19.19 -43.38 47.53
C SER A 154 20.18 -43.64 48.67
N ARG A 155 21.27 -42.87 48.77
CA ARG A 155 22.22 -42.95 49.89
C ARG A 155 21.59 -42.45 51.19
N ILE A 156 20.85 -41.34 51.16
CA ILE A 156 20.17 -40.77 52.33
C ILE A 156 19.11 -41.76 52.84
N GLU A 157 18.29 -42.33 51.96
CA GLU A 157 17.29 -43.36 52.32
C GLU A 157 17.96 -44.59 52.94
N SER A 158 19.06 -45.10 52.36
CA SER A 158 19.81 -46.23 52.93
C SER A 158 20.43 -45.93 54.31
N LYS A 159 20.86 -44.68 54.54
CA LYS A 159 21.48 -44.23 55.79
C LYS A 159 20.42 -44.01 56.89
N GLN A 160 19.25 -43.49 56.54
CA GLN A 160 18.09 -43.38 57.45
C GLN A 160 17.52 -44.76 57.81
N ALA A 161 17.49 -45.72 56.88
CA ALA A 161 17.08 -47.10 57.16
C ALA A 161 18.02 -47.84 58.13
N THR A 162 19.30 -47.46 58.18
CA THR A 162 20.29 -48.02 59.14
C THR A 162 20.34 -47.31 60.50
N ALA A 163 19.56 -46.24 60.72
CA ALA A 163 19.69 -45.38 61.90
C ALA A 163 18.61 -45.58 62.99
N ASN A 164 17.73 -46.58 62.91
CA ASN A 164 16.73 -46.85 63.97
C ASN A 164 16.52 -48.35 64.24
N PRO A 165 16.91 -48.84 65.44
CA PRO A 165 16.27 -49.98 66.07
C PRO A 165 15.56 -49.57 67.36
N GLY A 166 14.22 -49.74 67.40
CA GLY A 166 13.39 -49.73 68.62
C GLY A 166 13.17 -48.35 69.25
N THR A 167 11.99 -47.98 69.75
CA THR A 167 11.00 -48.74 70.52
C THR A 167 9.71 -47.93 70.58
N ALA A 168 8.60 -48.65 70.70
CA ALA A 168 7.26 -48.14 70.98
C ALA A 168 7.16 -47.60 72.41
N ASP A 169 6.41 -46.51 72.62
CA ASP A 169 5.11 -46.49 73.34
C ASP A 169 4.79 -45.11 73.98
N ALA A 170 3.48 -44.85 74.08
CA ALA A 170 2.75 -43.98 75.01
C ALA A 170 2.74 -42.43 74.87
N SER A 171 1.62 -41.97 74.29
CA SER A 171 0.67 -40.95 74.80
C SER A 171 1.14 -39.55 75.27
N LYS A 172 0.60 -38.51 74.63
CA LYS A 172 -0.04 -37.38 75.32
C LYS A 172 -1.04 -36.63 74.43
N ALA A 173 -2.18 -36.31 75.03
CA ALA A 173 -3.29 -35.56 74.47
C ALA A 173 -3.15 -34.04 74.70
N GLU A 174 -3.89 -33.29 73.87
CA GLU A 174 -4.41 -31.91 73.96
C GLU A 174 -4.35 -31.31 72.54
N GLU A 175 -5.31 -30.58 71.98
CA GLU A 175 -6.73 -30.34 72.19
C GLU A 175 -7.17 -29.62 70.89
N SER A 176 -8.35 -29.93 70.35
CA SER A 176 -8.87 -29.26 69.14
C SER A 176 -9.60 -27.97 69.51
N GLU A 177 -9.03 -26.81 69.19
CA GLU A 177 -9.79 -25.56 69.14
C GLU A 177 -10.18 -25.22 67.69
N SER A 178 -11.41 -25.59 67.35
CA SER A 178 -12.18 -24.92 66.31
C SER A 178 -12.57 -23.53 66.81
N SER A 179 -11.81 -22.49 66.47
CA SER A 179 -12.29 -21.12 66.52
C SER A 179 -12.72 -20.68 65.14
N SER A 180 -14.02 -20.75 64.90
CA SER A 180 -14.75 -20.02 63.88
C SER A 180 -14.39 -18.52 63.96
N ALA A 181 -13.49 -18.06 63.10
CA ALA A 181 -13.18 -16.66 62.91
C ALA A 181 -13.25 -16.25 61.42
N LEU A 182 -14.22 -16.82 60.69
CA LEU A 182 -14.75 -16.22 59.47
C LEU A 182 -16.11 -15.62 59.79
N GLY A 183 -16.06 -14.54 60.56
CA GLY A 183 -17.20 -13.69 60.88
C GLY A 183 -16.92 -12.26 60.39
N GLY A 184 -17.31 -11.99 59.15
CA GLY A 184 -17.56 -10.63 58.67
C GLY A 184 -16.41 -9.92 57.98
N ILE A 185 -15.84 -10.49 56.92
CA ILE A 185 -15.31 -9.64 55.84
C ILE A 185 -16.51 -8.85 55.33
N PRO A 186 -16.54 -7.51 55.48
CA PRO A 186 -17.69 -6.74 55.08
C PRO A 186 -17.98 -6.94 53.59
N TRP A 187 -19.25 -7.03 53.21
CA TRP A 187 -19.69 -7.22 51.82
C TRP A 187 -19.07 -6.20 50.84
N TRP A 188 -18.70 -5.01 51.31
CA TRP A 188 -18.02 -3.98 50.51
C TRP A 188 -16.60 -4.36 50.07
N ILE A 189 -15.90 -5.28 50.76
CA ILE A 189 -14.57 -5.75 50.33
C ILE A 189 -14.70 -6.68 49.11
N TYR A 190 -15.72 -7.54 49.08
CA TYR A 190 -16.04 -8.33 47.89
C TYR A 190 -16.47 -7.43 46.73
N LEU A 191 -17.18 -6.34 47.00
CA LEU A 191 -17.54 -5.34 45.99
C LEU A 191 -16.29 -4.62 45.45
N VAL A 192 -15.35 -4.22 46.32
CA VAL A 192 -14.06 -3.63 45.90
C VAL A 192 -13.21 -4.63 45.12
N GLY A 193 -13.17 -5.90 45.54
CA GLY A 193 -12.49 -6.97 44.82
C GLY A 193 -13.10 -7.24 43.44
N ALA A 194 -14.43 -7.23 43.33
CA ALA A 194 -15.14 -7.38 42.05
C ALA A 194 -14.90 -6.18 41.12
N VAL A 195 -14.85 -4.95 41.66
CA VAL A 195 -14.49 -3.75 40.88
C VAL A 195 -13.04 -3.84 40.40
N PHE A 196 -12.10 -4.27 41.25
CA PHE A 196 -10.70 -4.44 40.88
C PHE A 196 -10.52 -5.54 39.83
N ALA A 197 -11.21 -6.67 39.98
CA ALA A 197 -11.25 -7.74 38.99
C ALA A 197 -11.80 -7.23 37.66
N GLY A 198 -12.91 -6.49 37.66
CA GLY A 198 -13.47 -5.87 36.45
C GLY A 198 -12.51 -4.89 35.78
N LEU A 199 -11.79 -4.08 36.56
CA LEU A 199 -10.81 -3.12 36.05
C LEU A 199 -9.57 -3.84 35.45
N SER A 200 -9.12 -4.92 36.09
CA SER A 200 -8.02 -5.76 35.57
C SER A 200 -8.41 -6.47 34.27
N ILE A 201 -9.63 -7.00 34.18
CA ILE A 201 -10.17 -7.61 32.95
C ILE A 201 -10.28 -6.55 31.84
N GLY A 202 -10.73 -5.33 32.17
CA GLY A 202 -10.78 -4.22 31.22
C GLY A 202 -9.42 -3.81 30.68
N LEU A 203 -8.38 -3.81 31.52
CA LEU A 203 -7.00 -3.54 31.11
C LEU A 203 -6.43 -4.64 30.21
N ILE A 204 -6.66 -5.91 30.56
CA ILE A 204 -6.26 -7.06 29.74
C ILE A 204 -6.94 -6.99 28.37
N TYR A 205 -8.25 -6.71 28.34
CA TYR A 205 -8.99 -6.52 27.10
C TYR A 205 -8.43 -5.35 26.27
N ALA A 206 -8.10 -4.21 26.90
CA ALA A 206 -7.50 -3.07 26.23
C ALA A 206 -6.12 -3.41 25.65
N MET A 207 -5.28 -4.18 26.33
CA MET A 207 -3.99 -4.64 25.82
C MET A 207 -4.13 -5.59 24.63
N ILE A 208 -5.03 -6.57 24.71
CA ILE A 208 -5.29 -7.51 23.60
C ILE A 208 -5.79 -6.73 22.38
N ARG A 209 -6.72 -5.79 22.60
CA ARG A 209 -7.27 -4.96 21.53
C ARG A 209 -6.23 -4.01 20.93
N ARG A 210 -5.32 -3.45 21.74
CA ARG A 210 -4.17 -2.67 21.27
C ARG A 210 -3.30 -3.52 20.34
N ARG A 211 -2.90 -4.72 20.77
CA ARG A 211 -2.09 -5.64 19.95
C ARG A 211 -2.77 -6.01 18.63
N ALA A 212 -4.08 -6.25 18.65
CA ALA A 212 -4.85 -6.57 17.45
C ALA A 212 -4.97 -5.40 16.46
N ILE A 213 -4.88 -4.15 16.94
CA ILE A 213 -4.87 -2.96 16.08
C ILE A 213 -3.46 -2.70 15.55
N PHE A 214 -2.41 -2.90 16.35
CA PHE A 214 -1.02 -2.82 15.85
C PHE A 214 -0.75 -3.82 14.72
N ALA A 215 -1.24 -5.06 14.83
CA ALA A 215 -1.15 -6.01 13.72
C ALA A 215 -1.83 -5.48 12.44
N GLN A 216 -2.92 -4.71 12.56
CA GLN A 216 -3.56 -4.08 11.41
C GLN A 216 -2.83 -2.84 10.89
N VAL A 217 -2.05 -2.15 11.72
CA VAL A 217 -1.14 -1.08 11.31
C VAL A 217 -0.04 -1.70 10.47
N ASP A 218 0.61 -2.75 10.98
CA ASP A 218 1.67 -3.50 10.30
C ASP A 218 1.18 -4.01 8.93
N ASP A 219 -0.01 -4.63 8.85
CA ASP A 219 -0.60 -5.09 7.58
C ASP A 219 -0.77 -3.95 6.54
N VAL A 220 -1.09 -2.73 7.01
CA VAL A 220 -1.31 -1.56 6.14
C VAL A 220 0.03 -0.92 5.74
N GLU A 221 1.03 -0.93 6.62
CA GLU A 221 2.40 -0.53 6.30
C GLU A 221 3.03 -1.46 5.26
N ASP A 222 2.92 -2.78 5.44
CA ASP A 222 3.40 -3.78 4.48
C ASP A 222 2.75 -3.59 3.11
N TRP A 223 1.42 -3.37 3.06
CA TRP A 223 0.72 -3.10 1.80
C TRP A 223 1.19 -1.80 1.14
N LYS A 224 1.46 -0.75 1.92
CA LYS A 224 2.05 0.50 1.42
C LYS A 224 3.45 0.24 0.85
N GLU A 225 4.31 -0.52 1.52
CA GLU A 225 5.65 -0.85 1.02
C GLU A 225 5.61 -1.64 -0.30
N GLU A 226 4.74 -2.65 -0.40
CA GLU A 226 4.50 -3.38 -1.65
C GLU A 226 4.04 -2.45 -2.77
N LEU A 227 3.16 -1.49 -2.46
CA LEU A 227 2.67 -0.51 -3.41
C LEU A 227 3.79 0.42 -3.90
N VAL A 228 4.66 0.91 -3.01
CA VAL A 228 5.85 1.72 -3.38
C VAL A 228 6.77 0.92 -4.31
N GLU A 229 7.02 -0.36 -4.01
CA GLU A 229 7.82 -1.23 -4.87
C GLU A 229 7.17 -1.38 -6.26
N LYS A 230 5.85 -1.66 -6.32
CA LYS A 230 5.10 -1.73 -7.58
C LYS A 230 5.19 -0.43 -8.38
N ILE A 231 5.08 0.73 -7.74
CA ILE A 231 5.20 2.04 -8.40
C ILE A 231 6.61 2.24 -8.97
N ASN A 232 7.64 1.86 -8.21
CA ASN A 232 9.04 1.99 -8.64
C ASN A 232 9.40 1.05 -9.79
N VAL A 233 8.87 -0.19 -9.79
CA VAL A 233 9.06 -1.17 -10.86
C VAL A 233 8.46 -0.72 -12.20
N ILE A 234 7.46 0.16 -12.19
CA ILE A 234 6.93 0.74 -13.42
C ILE A 234 7.95 1.76 -13.96
N GLU A 235 8.81 1.28 -14.85
CA GLU A 235 9.76 2.10 -15.61
C GLU A 235 8.99 3.06 -16.54
N VAL A 236 8.67 4.26 -16.04
CA VAL A 236 8.33 5.43 -16.87
C VAL A 236 9.62 6.12 -17.37
N GLU A 237 10.80 5.60 -17.01
CA GLU A 237 12.08 6.27 -17.26
C GLU A 237 12.53 6.29 -18.72
N LYS A 238 12.54 7.52 -19.26
CA LYS A 238 13.57 8.11 -20.15
C LYS A 238 13.85 7.58 -21.57
N PRO A 239 13.16 6.62 -22.23
CA PRO A 239 13.72 6.05 -23.46
C PRO A 239 13.51 6.95 -24.69
N LEU A 240 12.87 8.12 -24.56
CA LEU A 240 12.57 8.98 -25.69
C LEU A 240 13.01 10.44 -25.47
N ARG A 241 14.33 10.66 -25.39
CA ARG A 241 14.95 11.93 -25.85
C ARG A 241 14.75 12.20 -27.36
N ARG A 242 13.74 11.57 -27.99
CA ARG A 242 13.41 11.65 -29.42
C ARG A 242 11.90 11.63 -29.72
N SER A 243 11.00 11.55 -28.73
CA SER A 243 9.58 11.82 -28.99
C SER A 243 9.36 13.32 -28.96
N SER A 244 8.74 13.84 -30.00
CA SER A 244 8.27 15.21 -30.06
C SER A 244 6.76 15.20 -30.29
N GLY A 245 6.04 16.20 -29.78
CA GLY A 245 4.61 16.39 -30.08
C GLY A 245 3.69 15.79 -29.02
N MET A 246 2.63 15.10 -29.46
CA MET A 246 1.54 14.66 -28.56
C MET A 246 1.92 13.47 -27.68
N THR A 247 2.85 12.66 -28.14
CA THR A 247 3.45 11.56 -27.37
C THR A 247 4.22 12.06 -26.15
N GLU A 248 4.98 13.17 -26.28
CA GLU A 248 5.75 13.78 -25.19
C GLU A 248 4.84 14.31 -24.07
N VAL A 249 3.78 15.04 -24.43
CA VAL A 249 2.80 15.58 -23.47
C VAL A 249 2.13 14.45 -22.65
N ARG A 250 1.78 13.33 -23.31
CA ARG A 250 1.18 12.16 -22.63
C ARG A 250 2.16 11.49 -21.66
N TYR A 251 3.43 11.39 -22.04
CA TYR A 251 4.47 10.86 -21.15
C TYR A 251 4.72 11.75 -19.96
N HIS A 252 4.77 13.08 -20.14
CA HIS A 252 4.86 14.02 -19.02
C HIS A 252 3.68 13.86 -18.07
N HIS A 253 2.45 13.83 -18.57
CA HIS A 253 1.29 13.60 -17.71
C HIS A 253 1.34 12.26 -16.96
N LEU A 254 1.86 11.21 -17.60
CA LEU A 254 2.04 9.90 -16.97
C LEU A 254 3.13 9.92 -15.88
N ALA A 255 4.23 10.63 -16.14
CA ALA A 255 5.31 10.85 -15.19
C ALA A 255 4.83 11.71 -14.01
N ASP A 256 4.13 12.82 -14.26
CA ASP A 256 3.55 13.68 -13.23
C ASP A 256 2.56 12.91 -12.36
N LYS A 257 1.73 12.04 -12.96
CA LYS A 257 0.81 11.17 -12.20
C LYS A 257 1.59 10.20 -11.31
N LYS A 258 2.64 9.55 -11.81
CA LYS A 258 3.52 8.70 -11.01
C LYS A 258 4.18 9.47 -9.87
N GLU A 259 4.70 10.66 -10.16
CA GLU A 259 5.39 11.50 -9.18
C GLU A 259 4.45 11.99 -8.09
N ASN A 260 3.23 12.39 -8.46
CA ASN A 260 2.18 12.78 -7.51
C ASN A 260 1.81 11.63 -6.56
N LEU A 261 1.72 10.39 -7.09
CA LEU A 261 1.50 9.21 -6.24
C LEU A 261 2.61 9.05 -5.21
N LEU A 262 3.88 9.20 -5.60
CA LEU A 262 5.03 9.05 -4.70
C LEU A 262 5.21 10.21 -3.73
N ARG A 263 5.12 11.47 -4.20
CA ARG A 263 5.44 12.67 -3.41
C ARG A 263 4.31 13.18 -2.54
N ILE A 264 3.06 12.89 -2.89
CA ILE A 264 1.89 13.44 -2.19
C ILE A 264 1.09 12.32 -1.54
N ARG A 265 0.64 11.34 -2.35
CA ARG A 265 -0.34 10.35 -1.88
C ARG A 265 0.25 9.32 -0.90
N ILE A 266 1.47 8.83 -1.15
CA ILE A 266 2.16 7.90 -0.25
C ILE A 266 2.42 8.56 1.12
N PRO A 267 3.00 9.78 1.20
CA PRO A 267 3.14 10.50 2.47
C PRO A 267 1.82 10.73 3.21
N ASP A 268 0.72 11.05 2.52
CA ASP A 268 -0.60 11.20 3.14
C ASP A 268 -1.07 9.89 3.82
N VAL A 269 -0.82 8.74 3.19
CA VAL A 269 -1.11 7.43 3.79
C VAL A 269 -0.22 7.19 5.02
N GLU A 270 1.07 7.51 4.95
CA GLU A 270 1.99 7.40 6.10
C GLU A 270 1.55 8.26 7.27
N MET A 271 1.05 9.47 6.99
CA MET A 271 0.46 10.36 8.00
C MET A 271 -0.74 9.73 8.70
N MET A 272 -1.68 9.13 7.93
CA MET A 272 -2.86 8.47 8.49
C MET A 272 -2.49 7.26 9.36
N ILE A 273 -1.50 6.48 8.93
CA ILE A 273 -0.95 5.35 9.70
C ILE A 273 -0.36 5.85 11.02
N LEU A 274 0.51 6.88 10.97
CA LEU A 274 1.13 7.47 12.16
C LEU A 274 0.12 8.07 13.16
N ASP A 275 -0.97 8.65 12.65
CA ASP A 275 -2.03 9.19 13.51
C ASP A 275 -2.91 8.06 14.09
N ALA A 276 -3.11 6.97 13.35
CA ALA A 276 -3.78 5.78 13.84
C ALA A 276 -2.99 5.10 14.98
N GLU A 277 -1.66 5.02 14.86
CA GLU A 277 -0.77 4.57 15.93
C GLU A 277 -0.90 5.43 17.19
N GLU A 278 -0.87 6.76 17.04
CA GLU A 278 -1.04 7.71 18.15
C GLU A 278 -2.41 7.56 18.83
N ALA A 279 -3.48 7.36 18.05
CA ALA A 279 -4.81 7.10 18.57
C ALA A 279 -4.88 5.74 19.30
N CYS A 280 -4.19 4.71 18.79
CA CYS A 280 -4.09 3.39 19.42
C CYS A 280 -3.37 3.47 20.77
N ASP A 281 -2.27 4.20 20.84
CA ASP A 281 -1.49 4.43 22.07
C ASP A 281 -2.28 5.19 23.13
N ARG A 282 -3.16 6.10 22.70
CA ARG A 282 -4.11 6.80 23.60
C ARG A 282 -5.36 5.98 23.93
N PHE A 283 -5.40 4.68 23.61
CA PHE A 283 -6.54 3.77 23.80
C PHE A 283 -7.83 4.21 23.08
N ARG A 284 -7.73 5.05 22.04
CA ARG A 284 -8.86 5.53 21.23
C ARG A 284 -9.08 4.59 20.04
N PHE A 285 -9.40 3.32 20.34
CA PHE A 285 -9.43 2.24 19.36
C PHE A 285 -10.40 2.45 18.18
N THR A 286 -11.54 3.10 18.41
CA THR A 286 -12.50 3.37 17.33
C THR A 286 -11.99 4.43 16.36
N LEU A 287 -11.25 5.42 16.86
CA LEU A 287 -10.64 6.45 16.03
C LEU A 287 -9.49 5.83 15.22
N ALA A 288 -8.61 5.06 15.87
CA ALA A 288 -7.51 4.36 15.21
C ALA A 288 -8.00 3.45 14.08
N LEU A 289 -9.06 2.66 14.32
CA LEU A 289 -9.67 1.82 13.28
C LEU A 289 -10.31 2.64 12.15
N GLY A 290 -10.88 3.81 12.45
CA GLY A 290 -11.39 4.72 11.42
C GLY A 290 -10.28 5.22 10.51
N MET A 291 -9.16 5.68 11.08
CA MET A 291 -8.00 6.17 10.33
C MET A 291 -7.31 5.06 9.53
N LEU A 292 -7.21 3.83 10.09
CA LEU A 292 -6.71 2.68 9.35
C LEU A 292 -7.60 2.28 8.16
N ASN A 293 -8.91 2.39 8.30
CA ASN A 293 -9.82 2.13 7.18
C ASN A 293 -9.69 3.21 6.09
N GLU A 294 -9.52 4.47 6.48
CA GLU A 294 -9.26 5.57 5.55
C GLU A 294 -7.93 5.38 4.82
N ALA A 295 -6.88 4.96 5.53
CA ALA A 295 -5.59 4.61 4.94
C ALA A 295 -5.71 3.44 3.94
N ARG A 296 -6.45 2.37 4.30
CA ARG A 296 -6.74 1.25 3.38
C ARG A 296 -7.50 1.70 2.13
N GLU A 297 -8.49 2.57 2.28
CA GLU A 297 -9.24 3.12 1.16
C GLU A 297 -8.34 3.99 0.27
N ALA A 298 -7.46 4.79 0.88
CA ALA A 298 -6.48 5.59 0.15
C ALA A 298 -5.48 4.73 -0.63
N ILE A 299 -4.92 3.68 -0.02
CA ILE A 299 -4.06 2.70 -0.69
C ILE A 299 -4.79 2.01 -1.85
N SER A 300 -6.04 1.56 -1.62
CA SER A 300 -6.83 0.93 -2.68
C SER A 300 -7.08 1.86 -3.86
N LYS A 301 -7.31 3.17 -3.62
CA LYS A 301 -7.43 4.17 -4.70
C LYS A 301 -6.11 4.37 -5.43
N ILE A 302 -4.99 4.41 -4.71
CA ILE A 302 -3.66 4.49 -5.33
C ILE A 302 -3.40 3.26 -6.20
N GLU A 303 -3.80 2.06 -5.77
CA GLU A 303 -3.65 0.83 -6.55
C GLU A 303 -4.51 0.84 -7.83
N GLU A 304 -5.74 1.38 -7.77
CA GLU A 304 -6.58 1.59 -8.96
C GLU A 304 -5.94 2.60 -9.94
N GLU A 305 -5.43 3.73 -9.43
CA GLU A 305 -4.72 4.73 -10.23
C GLU A 305 -3.43 4.16 -10.85
N LEU A 306 -2.75 3.26 -10.14
CA LEU A 306 -1.55 2.56 -10.59
C LEU A 306 -1.85 1.55 -11.70
N ASP A 307 -2.94 0.79 -11.57
CA ASP A 307 -3.38 -0.13 -12.62
C ASP A 307 -3.79 0.65 -13.87
N GLU A 308 -4.50 1.77 -13.73
CA GLU A 308 -4.79 2.67 -14.85
C GLU A 308 -3.49 3.14 -15.52
N LEU A 309 -2.52 3.61 -14.75
CA LEU A 309 -1.19 4.01 -15.22
C LEU A 309 -0.49 2.90 -16.01
N LYS A 310 -0.53 1.67 -15.48
CA LYS A 310 0.07 0.48 -16.12
C LYS A 310 -0.63 0.14 -17.42
N THR A 311 -1.98 0.19 -17.46
CA THR A 311 -2.71 -0.05 -18.69
C THR A 311 -2.39 1.00 -19.74
N ASP A 312 -2.31 2.28 -19.37
CA ASP A 312 -2.03 3.36 -20.30
C ASP A 312 -0.58 3.31 -20.83
N THR A 313 0.39 2.99 -19.97
CA THR A 313 1.77 2.74 -20.39
C THR A 313 1.84 1.59 -21.39
N SER A 314 1.11 0.49 -21.13
CA SER A 314 1.07 -0.67 -22.02
C SER A 314 0.39 -0.35 -23.36
N LYS A 315 -0.68 0.45 -23.38
CA LYS A 315 -1.35 0.90 -24.61
C LYS A 315 -0.40 1.70 -25.50
N VAL A 316 0.42 2.57 -24.92
CA VAL A 316 1.42 3.34 -25.69
C VAL A 316 2.50 2.41 -26.27
N ALA A 317 2.94 1.40 -25.51
CA ALA A 317 3.88 0.40 -26.01
C ALA A 317 3.29 -0.46 -27.14
N VAL A 318 2.03 -0.89 -27.02
CA VAL A 318 1.31 -1.68 -28.02
C VAL A 318 1.08 -0.87 -29.30
N THR A 319 0.57 0.36 -29.20
CA THR A 319 0.34 1.24 -30.36
C THR A 319 1.61 1.49 -31.17
N LYS A 320 2.77 1.61 -30.50
CA LYS A 320 4.08 1.72 -31.15
C LYS A 320 4.44 0.47 -31.96
N GLN A 321 4.14 -0.72 -31.43
CA GLN A 321 4.40 -1.99 -32.11
C GLN A 321 3.42 -2.22 -33.26
N GLU A 322 2.14 -1.91 -33.08
CA GLU A 322 1.10 -2.03 -34.11
C GLU A 322 1.39 -1.11 -35.30
N ASN A 323 1.74 0.16 -35.04
CA ASN A 323 2.15 1.11 -36.08
C ASN A 323 3.35 0.62 -36.91
N LYS A 324 4.18 -0.29 -36.37
CA LYS A 324 5.28 -0.90 -37.14
C LYS A 324 4.79 -1.83 -38.23
N VAL A 325 3.70 -2.55 -37.99
CA VAL A 325 3.16 -3.58 -38.88
C VAL A 325 2.09 -3.01 -39.79
N VAL A 326 1.25 -2.10 -39.29
CA VAL A 326 0.06 -1.60 -40.01
C VAL A 326 0.41 -0.63 -41.15
N VAL A 327 1.43 0.21 -41.00
CA VAL A 327 1.83 1.19 -42.04
C VAL A 327 2.18 0.58 -43.41
N PRO A 328 2.99 -0.51 -43.49
CA PRO A 328 3.23 -1.17 -44.78
C PRO A 328 1.99 -1.91 -45.30
N GLU A 329 1.09 -2.37 -44.43
CA GLU A 329 -0.15 -3.05 -44.80
C GLU A 329 -1.16 -2.09 -45.44
N ILE A 330 -1.36 -0.90 -44.87
CA ILE A 330 -2.14 0.19 -45.48
C ILE A 330 -1.63 0.49 -46.90
N GLY A 331 -0.31 0.54 -47.09
CA GLY A 331 0.27 0.74 -48.42
C GLY A 331 -0.10 -0.34 -49.44
N LYS A 332 -0.19 -1.61 -49.01
CA LYS A 332 -0.64 -2.70 -49.87
C LYS A 332 -2.14 -2.62 -50.16
N GLN A 333 -2.94 -2.25 -49.16
CA GLN A 333 -4.39 -2.10 -49.30
C GLN A 333 -4.74 -0.97 -50.28
N VAL A 334 -4.09 0.20 -50.18
CA VAL A 334 -4.24 1.30 -51.14
C VAL A 334 -3.92 0.82 -52.56
N GLU A 335 -2.78 0.18 -52.77
CA GLU A 335 -2.38 -0.31 -54.11
C GLU A 335 -3.38 -1.35 -54.68
N GLN A 336 -3.90 -2.24 -53.84
CA GLN A 336 -4.94 -3.20 -54.23
C GLN A 336 -6.24 -2.49 -54.61
N MET A 337 -6.66 -1.48 -53.84
CA MET A 337 -7.87 -0.70 -54.10
C MET A 337 -7.73 0.18 -55.34
N GLU A 338 -6.57 0.82 -55.58
CA GLU A 338 -6.31 1.59 -56.80
C GLU A 338 -6.39 0.73 -58.06
N ARG A 339 -5.86 -0.51 -58.00
CA ARG A 339 -5.97 -1.48 -59.10
C ARG A 339 -7.43 -1.83 -59.38
N ARG A 340 -8.20 -2.19 -58.33
CA ARG A 340 -9.63 -2.49 -58.45
C ARG A 340 -10.43 -1.30 -59.01
N LEU A 341 -10.16 -0.09 -58.51
CA LEU A 341 -10.80 1.13 -59.00
C LEU A 341 -10.49 1.36 -60.48
N SER A 342 -9.24 1.11 -60.89
CA SER A 342 -8.82 1.23 -62.29
C SER A 342 -9.55 0.22 -63.20
N ASP A 343 -9.70 -1.03 -62.74
CA ASP A 343 -10.44 -2.08 -63.46
C ASP A 343 -11.92 -1.68 -63.63
N LEU A 344 -12.57 -1.22 -62.55
CA LEU A 344 -13.96 -0.73 -62.60
C LEU A 344 -14.11 0.49 -63.51
N ARG A 345 -13.10 1.36 -63.55
CA ARG A 345 -13.06 2.54 -64.43
C ARG A 345 -13.05 2.14 -65.91
N LEU A 346 -12.26 1.12 -66.25
CA LEU A 346 -12.15 0.55 -67.59
C LEU A 346 -13.42 -0.21 -67.98
N GLU A 347 -14.00 -0.99 -67.07
CA GLU A 347 -15.21 -1.80 -67.30
C GLU A 347 -16.44 -0.93 -67.58
N TYR A 348 -16.67 0.11 -66.76
CA TYR A 348 -17.88 0.93 -66.85
C TYR A 348 -17.70 2.27 -67.58
N GLY A 349 -16.47 2.67 -67.90
CA GLY A 349 -16.15 3.93 -68.58
C GLY A 349 -16.50 5.18 -67.76
N LEU A 350 -16.51 5.09 -66.43
CA LEU A 350 -16.81 6.18 -65.49
C LEU A 350 -15.50 6.80 -64.97
N SER A 351 -15.54 7.99 -64.35
CA SER A 351 -14.30 8.66 -63.89
C SER A 351 -13.95 8.40 -62.42
N PHE A 352 -14.96 8.30 -61.56
CA PHE A 352 -14.84 8.06 -60.11
C PHE A 352 -13.84 9.00 -59.41
N HIS A 353 -13.96 10.31 -59.67
CA HIS A 353 -13.04 11.32 -59.14
C HIS A 353 -12.99 11.34 -57.60
N GLU A 354 -14.13 11.23 -56.92
CA GLU A 354 -14.17 11.26 -55.45
C GLU A 354 -13.49 10.06 -54.81
N LEU A 355 -13.74 8.85 -55.33
CA LEU A 355 -13.10 7.62 -54.85
C LEU A 355 -11.59 7.62 -55.09
N LYS A 356 -11.14 8.29 -56.16
CA LYS A 356 -9.71 8.49 -56.39
C LYS A 356 -9.13 9.51 -55.41
N ALA A 357 -9.83 10.62 -55.18
CA ALA A 357 -9.39 11.65 -54.24
C ALA A 357 -9.27 11.10 -52.81
N SER A 358 -10.19 10.22 -52.38
CA SER A 358 -10.11 9.57 -51.07
C SER A 358 -8.95 8.57 -50.96
N LEU A 359 -8.62 7.82 -52.02
CA LEU A 359 -7.41 6.98 -52.05
C LEU A 359 -6.13 7.83 -52.02
N ASP A 360 -6.08 8.93 -52.77
CA ASP A 360 -4.97 9.88 -52.73
C ASP A 360 -4.82 10.50 -51.32
N GLU A 361 -5.94 10.80 -50.65
CA GLU A 361 -5.97 11.29 -49.26
C GLU A 361 -5.35 10.27 -48.29
N VAL A 362 -5.75 8.99 -48.36
CA VAL A 362 -5.14 7.92 -47.55
C VAL A 362 -3.62 7.85 -47.77
N ASP A 363 -3.17 8.06 -49.00
CA ASP A 363 -1.76 8.01 -49.33
C ASP A 363 -0.98 9.26 -48.80
N THR A 364 -1.66 10.41 -48.67
CA THR A 364 -1.14 11.56 -47.91
C THR A 364 -1.08 11.27 -46.40
N MET A 365 -2.13 10.66 -45.83
CA MET A 365 -2.14 10.24 -44.42
C MET A 365 -1.01 9.26 -44.12
N ARG A 366 -0.74 8.31 -45.01
CA ARG A 366 0.39 7.38 -44.91
C ARG A 366 1.75 8.08 -44.89
N LYS A 367 1.92 9.17 -45.65
CA LYS A 367 3.15 10.00 -45.61
C LYS A 367 3.26 10.74 -44.29
N LEU A 368 2.15 11.31 -43.80
CA LEU A 368 2.08 11.98 -42.50
C LEU A 368 2.42 11.04 -41.34
N VAL A 369 1.96 9.78 -41.39
CA VAL A 369 2.32 8.75 -40.40
C VAL A 369 3.82 8.48 -40.40
N LYS A 370 4.46 8.39 -41.59
CA LYS A 370 5.92 8.20 -41.67
C LYS A 370 6.69 9.39 -41.10
N THR A 371 6.22 10.62 -41.33
CA THR A 371 6.86 11.82 -40.78
C THR A 371 6.65 11.95 -39.28
N ALA A 372 5.43 11.68 -38.77
CA ALA A 372 5.13 11.69 -37.34
C ALA A 372 5.99 10.66 -36.60
N ARG A 373 6.13 9.46 -37.17
CA ARG A 373 7.01 8.42 -36.63
C ARG A 373 8.49 8.78 -36.67
N ALA A 374 8.95 9.47 -37.72
CA ALA A 374 10.32 9.97 -37.78
C ALA A 374 10.59 11.05 -36.72
N ALA A 375 9.56 11.82 -36.35
CA ALA A 375 9.58 12.77 -35.25
C ALA A 375 9.37 12.12 -33.86
N GLY A 376 9.13 10.81 -33.81
CA GLY A 376 8.88 10.08 -32.56
C GLY A 376 7.49 10.32 -31.95
N ASP A 377 6.54 10.86 -32.71
CA ASP A 377 5.14 11.00 -32.30
C ASP A 377 4.34 9.75 -32.70
N ASP A 378 4.44 8.70 -31.89
CA ASP A 378 3.80 7.41 -32.15
C ASP A 378 2.27 7.47 -31.95
N ILE A 379 1.77 8.35 -31.09
CA ILE A 379 0.32 8.55 -30.84
C ILE A 379 -0.34 9.25 -32.04
N ALA A 380 0.22 10.37 -32.51
CA ALA A 380 -0.31 11.05 -33.70
C ALA A 380 -0.25 10.14 -34.93
N ALA A 381 0.80 9.32 -35.04
CA ALA A 381 0.92 8.27 -36.05
C ALA A 381 -0.21 7.24 -35.94
N TYR A 382 -0.58 6.81 -34.74
CA TYR A 382 -1.67 5.84 -34.51
C TYR A 382 -3.04 6.41 -34.91
N GLU A 383 -3.39 7.61 -34.44
CA GLU A 383 -4.68 8.24 -34.78
C GLU A 383 -4.84 8.44 -36.30
N THR A 384 -3.76 8.86 -36.96
CA THR A 384 -3.75 9.04 -38.42
C THR A 384 -3.85 7.70 -39.14
N THR A 385 -3.26 6.63 -38.59
CA THR A 385 -3.37 5.27 -39.11
C THR A 385 -4.80 4.75 -39.01
N GLN A 386 -5.48 5.00 -37.88
CA GLN A 386 -6.89 4.61 -37.70
C GLN A 386 -7.82 5.34 -38.67
N LYS A 387 -7.64 6.66 -38.84
CA LYS A 387 -8.38 7.45 -39.84
C LYS A 387 -8.17 6.90 -41.26
N ALA A 388 -6.92 6.57 -41.60
CA ALA A 388 -6.59 5.97 -42.90
C ALA A 388 -7.28 4.62 -43.12
N GLN A 389 -7.36 3.76 -42.09
CA GLN A 389 -8.08 2.49 -42.16
C GLN A 389 -9.59 2.70 -42.35
N GLN A 390 -10.20 3.64 -41.62
CA GLN A 390 -11.62 3.93 -41.74
C GLN A 390 -11.98 4.41 -43.16
N VAL A 391 -11.18 5.29 -43.74
CA VAL A 391 -11.37 5.75 -45.13
C VAL A 391 -11.18 4.59 -46.10
N LEU A 392 -10.14 3.76 -45.93
CA LEU A 392 -9.95 2.56 -46.77
C LEU A 392 -11.14 1.60 -46.73
N GLU A 393 -11.70 1.37 -45.54
CA GLU A 393 -12.87 0.51 -45.38
C GLU A 393 -14.10 1.10 -46.10
N GLN A 394 -14.35 2.41 -45.96
CA GLN A 394 -15.42 3.10 -46.66
C GLN A 394 -15.26 3.01 -48.19
N VAL A 395 -14.05 3.23 -48.70
CA VAL A 395 -13.76 3.09 -50.13
C VAL A 395 -13.94 1.63 -50.58
N GLY A 396 -13.53 0.66 -49.77
CA GLY A 396 -13.73 -0.76 -50.04
C GLY A 396 -15.20 -1.14 -50.18
N GLN A 397 -16.02 -0.75 -49.19
CA GLN A 397 -17.47 -0.96 -49.22
C GLN A 397 -18.11 -0.26 -50.43
N ALA A 398 -17.67 0.95 -50.75
CA ALA A 398 -18.13 1.67 -51.93
C ALA A 398 -17.85 0.88 -53.23
N MET A 399 -16.64 0.35 -53.40
CA MET A 399 -16.29 -0.44 -54.60
C MET A 399 -17.16 -1.69 -54.78
N GLU A 400 -17.57 -2.35 -53.70
CA GLU A 400 -18.45 -3.51 -53.74
C GLU A 400 -19.88 -3.15 -54.19
N LEU A 401 -20.33 -1.93 -53.92
CA LEU A 401 -21.66 -1.44 -54.29
C LEU A 401 -21.72 -0.89 -55.72
N ILE A 402 -20.59 -0.47 -56.30
CA ILE A 402 -20.53 0.12 -57.65
C ILE A 402 -21.23 -0.74 -58.71
N PRO A 403 -20.98 -2.06 -58.85
CA PRO A 403 -21.61 -2.85 -59.91
C PRO A 403 -23.14 -2.82 -59.86
N LYS A 404 -23.71 -2.90 -58.64
CA LYS A 404 -25.17 -2.84 -58.42
C LYS A 404 -25.72 -1.47 -58.79
N LEU A 405 -25.05 -0.40 -58.35
CA LEU A 405 -25.47 0.97 -58.65
C LEU A 405 -25.34 1.31 -60.14
N VAL A 406 -24.29 0.83 -60.80
CA VAL A 406 -24.11 1.02 -62.24
C VAL A 406 -25.25 0.34 -63.01
N GLN A 407 -25.61 -0.89 -62.63
CA GLN A 407 -26.77 -1.57 -63.22
C GLN A 407 -28.07 -0.79 -62.99
N ARG A 408 -28.34 -0.40 -61.73
CA ARG A 408 -29.54 0.35 -61.34
C ARG A 408 -29.68 1.66 -62.13
N VAL A 409 -28.62 2.47 -62.20
CA VAL A 409 -28.67 3.81 -62.79
C VAL A 409 -28.55 3.80 -64.32
N LYS A 410 -27.73 2.91 -64.92
CA LYS A 410 -27.55 2.89 -66.39
C LYS A 410 -28.61 2.07 -67.14
N LYS A 411 -29.24 1.08 -66.50
CA LYS A 411 -30.22 0.19 -67.15
C LYS A 411 -31.62 0.34 -66.57
N GLU A 412 -31.78 0.03 -65.29
CA GLU A 412 -33.11 -0.14 -64.68
C GLU A 412 -33.87 1.18 -64.56
N MET A 413 -33.25 2.24 -64.01
CA MET A 413 -33.90 3.55 -63.87
C MET A 413 -34.35 4.16 -65.22
N PRO A 414 -33.53 4.15 -66.30
CA PRO A 414 -34.00 4.58 -67.61
C PRO A 414 -35.13 3.72 -68.20
N GLU A 415 -35.16 2.42 -67.91
CA GLU A 415 -36.24 1.52 -68.34
C GLU A 415 -37.53 1.81 -67.56
N GLU A 416 -37.47 1.95 -66.24
CA GLU A 416 -38.59 2.35 -65.38
C GLU A 416 -39.13 3.73 -65.76
N PHE A 417 -38.25 4.69 -66.08
CA PHE A 417 -38.66 6.00 -66.57
C PHE A 417 -39.43 5.91 -67.90
N LYS A 418 -38.96 5.08 -68.85
CA LYS A 418 -39.69 4.86 -70.11
C LYS A 418 -41.03 4.19 -69.88
N HIS A 419 -41.09 3.20 -69.00
CA HIS A 419 -42.34 2.53 -68.64
C HIS A 419 -43.34 3.49 -67.98
N LEU A 420 -42.86 4.41 -67.15
CA LEU A 420 -43.70 5.47 -66.58
C LEU A 420 -44.21 6.43 -67.66
N GLU A 421 -43.36 6.85 -68.59
CA GLU A 421 -43.74 7.71 -69.73
C GLU A 421 -44.81 7.04 -70.60
N GLU A 422 -44.62 5.76 -70.97
CA GLU A 422 -45.59 4.96 -71.73
C GLU A 422 -46.90 4.74 -70.95
N GLY A 423 -46.83 4.48 -69.64
CA GLY A 423 -47.98 4.29 -68.77
C GLY A 423 -48.84 5.55 -68.65
N ILE A 424 -48.20 6.72 -68.49
CA ILE A 424 -48.88 8.02 -68.47
C ILE A 424 -49.50 8.31 -69.84
N GLU A 425 -48.80 8.08 -70.95
CA GLU A 425 -49.36 8.25 -72.29
C GLU A 425 -50.58 7.36 -72.53
N GLN A 426 -50.54 6.10 -72.09
CA GLN A 426 -51.65 5.18 -72.22
C GLN A 426 -52.86 5.64 -71.39
N ALA A 427 -52.64 6.03 -70.12
CA ALA A 427 -53.69 6.58 -69.26
C ALA A 427 -54.29 7.88 -69.86
N VAL A 428 -53.51 8.70 -70.56
CA VAL A 428 -54.06 9.88 -71.26
C VAL A 428 -54.88 9.46 -72.49
N ARG A 429 -54.44 8.47 -73.28
CA ARG A 429 -55.15 7.97 -74.46
C ARG A 429 -56.50 7.32 -74.13
N ASP A 430 -56.59 6.62 -73.01
CA ASP A 430 -57.81 5.97 -72.54
C ASP A 430 -58.86 6.97 -71.99
N GLY A 431 -58.57 8.28 -72.09
CA GLY A 431 -59.53 9.36 -71.86
C GLY A 431 -59.81 9.63 -70.38
N PHE A 432 -58.85 9.37 -69.51
CA PHE A 432 -58.92 9.70 -68.10
C PHE A 432 -58.65 11.21 -67.89
N HIS A 433 -59.50 11.90 -67.12
CA HIS A 433 -59.32 13.32 -66.77
C HIS A 433 -58.24 13.48 -65.68
N LEU A 434 -57.04 13.03 -65.99
CA LEU A 434 -55.86 13.22 -65.16
C LEU A 434 -55.40 14.67 -65.25
N LYS A 435 -54.94 15.27 -64.15
CA LYS A 435 -54.30 16.60 -64.16
C LYS A 435 -52.99 16.51 -64.94
N GLN A 436 -53.03 16.73 -66.24
CA GLN A 436 -51.89 16.57 -67.15
C GLN A 436 -50.65 17.35 -66.66
N ASP A 437 -50.86 18.57 -66.14
CA ASP A 437 -49.80 19.40 -65.56
C ASP A 437 -49.05 18.73 -64.38
N SER A 438 -49.69 17.89 -63.56
CA SER A 438 -49.00 17.23 -62.44
C SER A 438 -48.12 16.07 -62.89
N PHE A 439 -48.55 15.33 -63.92
CA PHE A 439 -47.79 14.21 -64.47
C PHE A 439 -46.61 14.68 -65.32
N ASP A 440 -46.78 15.76 -66.09
CA ASP A 440 -45.69 16.37 -66.86
C ASP A 440 -44.58 16.90 -65.93
N ASN A 441 -44.96 17.50 -64.79
CA ASN A 441 -44.00 17.92 -63.77
C ASN A 441 -43.29 16.72 -63.11
N ALA A 442 -43.99 15.64 -62.84
CA ALA A 442 -43.40 14.42 -62.27
C ALA A 442 -42.43 13.75 -63.25
N LEU A 443 -42.75 13.68 -64.55
CA LEU A 443 -41.85 13.18 -65.59
C LEU A 443 -40.59 14.06 -65.71
N LEU A 444 -40.73 15.38 -65.63
CA LEU A 444 -39.59 16.29 -65.65
C LEU A 444 -38.67 16.06 -64.44
N GLN A 445 -39.25 15.91 -63.24
CA GLN A 445 -38.50 15.62 -62.01
C GLN A 445 -37.83 14.24 -62.07
N ALA A 446 -38.52 13.21 -62.54
CA ALA A 446 -37.98 11.86 -62.71
C ALA A 446 -36.80 11.86 -63.69
N LYS A 447 -36.92 12.56 -64.82
CA LYS A 447 -35.83 12.74 -65.78
C LYS A 447 -34.63 13.47 -65.17
N GLN A 448 -34.88 14.50 -64.37
CA GLN A 448 -33.82 15.24 -63.68
C GLN A 448 -33.10 14.34 -62.66
N LEU A 449 -33.83 13.50 -61.92
CA LEU A 449 -33.26 12.54 -60.97
C LEU A 449 -32.43 11.45 -61.65
N VAL A 450 -32.87 10.94 -62.81
CA VAL A 450 -32.07 9.99 -63.62
C VAL A 450 -30.77 10.64 -64.10
N MET A 451 -30.84 11.90 -64.57
CA MET A 451 -29.64 12.63 -65.00
C MET A 451 -28.70 12.96 -63.84
N SER A 452 -29.23 13.37 -62.67
CA SER A 452 -28.41 13.68 -61.49
C SER A 452 -27.79 12.41 -60.90
N ALA A 453 -28.52 11.29 -60.85
CA ALA A 453 -27.99 9.98 -60.45
C ALA A 453 -26.84 9.54 -61.37
N LYS A 454 -26.98 9.75 -62.69
CA LYS A 454 -25.92 9.44 -63.65
C LYS A 454 -24.68 10.34 -63.46
N SER A 455 -24.88 11.64 -63.24
CA SER A 455 -23.78 12.59 -62.98
C SER A 455 -23.05 12.25 -61.67
N ALA A 456 -23.79 11.99 -60.60
CA ALA A 456 -23.22 11.59 -59.31
C ALA A 456 -22.45 10.26 -59.40
N LEU A 457 -22.93 9.33 -60.24
CA LEU A 457 -22.22 8.07 -60.52
C LEU A 457 -20.93 8.27 -61.32
N GLU A 458 -20.89 9.26 -62.22
CA GLU A 458 -19.68 9.64 -62.98
C GLU A 458 -18.62 10.29 -62.08
N GLU A 459 -19.05 11.13 -61.14
CA GLU A 459 -18.22 11.78 -60.12
C GLU A 459 -17.73 10.79 -59.05
N GLY A 460 -18.51 9.73 -58.78
CA GLY A 460 -18.19 8.68 -57.80
C GLY A 460 -18.74 8.94 -56.41
N SER A 461 -19.71 9.84 -56.26
CA SER A 461 -20.42 10.11 -55.01
C SER A 461 -21.54 9.09 -54.79
N LEU A 462 -21.24 7.93 -54.19
CA LEU A 462 -22.25 6.88 -53.97
C LEU A 462 -23.41 7.33 -53.07
N GLU A 463 -23.16 8.21 -52.09
CA GLU A 463 -24.19 8.69 -51.17
C GLU A 463 -25.26 9.53 -51.89
N MET A 464 -24.82 10.44 -52.77
CA MET A 464 -25.73 11.18 -53.65
C MET A 464 -26.44 10.27 -54.64
N VAL A 465 -25.75 9.26 -55.21
CA VAL A 465 -26.40 8.28 -56.11
C VAL A 465 -27.53 7.55 -55.39
N LEU A 466 -27.27 7.02 -54.19
CA LEU A 466 -28.29 6.34 -53.39
C LEU A 466 -29.47 7.26 -53.05
N THR A 467 -29.19 8.53 -52.75
CA THR A 467 -30.21 9.54 -52.46
C THR A 467 -31.09 9.80 -53.69
N HIS A 468 -30.47 9.96 -54.87
CA HIS A 468 -31.21 10.17 -56.12
C HIS A 468 -32.00 8.93 -56.55
N VAL A 469 -31.46 7.72 -56.36
CA VAL A 469 -32.16 6.46 -56.63
C VAL A 469 -33.40 6.33 -55.74
N LYS A 470 -33.27 6.55 -54.43
CA LYS A 470 -34.41 6.51 -53.50
C LYS A 470 -35.46 7.57 -53.79
N ALA A 471 -35.02 8.80 -54.09
CA ALA A 471 -35.93 9.88 -54.45
C ALA A 471 -36.70 9.56 -55.74
N PHE A 472 -36.05 8.89 -56.69
CA PHE A 472 -36.68 8.42 -57.91
C PHE A 472 -37.70 7.30 -57.65
N GLU A 473 -37.37 6.31 -56.82
CA GLU A 473 -38.29 5.23 -56.43
C GLU A 473 -39.55 5.78 -55.76
N VAL A 474 -39.40 6.68 -54.79
CA VAL A 474 -40.54 7.34 -54.12
C VAL A 474 -41.38 8.14 -55.10
N LEU A 475 -40.74 8.84 -56.05
CA LEU A 475 -41.46 9.58 -57.08
C LEU A 475 -42.25 8.66 -58.01
N ILE A 476 -41.64 7.55 -58.44
CA ILE A 476 -42.30 6.54 -59.28
C ILE A 476 -43.51 5.96 -58.56
N ASP A 477 -43.36 5.50 -57.33
CA ASP A 477 -44.44 4.89 -56.55
C ASP A 477 -45.59 5.89 -56.35
N ALA A 478 -45.27 7.14 -56.01
CA ALA A 478 -46.26 8.20 -55.86
C ALA A 478 -46.99 8.50 -57.19
N THR A 479 -46.28 8.47 -58.32
CA THR A 479 -46.92 8.67 -59.63
C THR A 479 -47.84 7.51 -60.02
N TYR A 480 -47.46 6.27 -59.75
CA TYR A 480 -48.34 5.12 -60.00
C TYR A 480 -49.56 5.12 -59.10
N GLN A 481 -49.41 5.42 -57.80
CA GLN A 481 -50.56 5.60 -56.90
C GLN A 481 -51.51 6.70 -57.39
N ALA A 482 -50.98 7.82 -57.88
CA ALA A 482 -51.82 8.88 -58.44
C ALA A 482 -52.56 8.47 -59.72
N ILE A 483 -51.98 7.57 -60.53
CA ILE A 483 -52.65 6.97 -61.69
C ILE A 483 -53.75 6.01 -61.23
N GLU A 484 -53.45 5.12 -60.27
CA GLU A 484 -54.41 4.16 -59.71
C GLU A 484 -55.62 4.84 -59.07
N ASP A 485 -55.40 5.85 -58.23
CA ASP A 485 -56.47 6.67 -57.63
C ASP A 485 -57.33 7.35 -58.71
N GLY A 486 -56.70 7.81 -59.80
CA GLY A 486 -57.39 8.39 -60.95
C GLY A 486 -58.26 7.40 -61.71
N VAL A 487 -57.85 6.13 -61.77
CA VAL A 487 -58.62 5.03 -62.41
C VAL A 487 -59.78 4.60 -61.50
N LEU A 488 -59.54 4.39 -60.21
CA LEU A 488 -60.56 4.00 -59.24
C LEU A 488 -61.68 5.04 -59.14
N ALA A 489 -61.33 6.34 -59.11
CA ALA A 489 -62.31 7.41 -59.10
C ALA A 489 -63.25 7.39 -60.32
N ARG A 490 -62.78 6.88 -61.48
CA ARG A 490 -63.62 6.68 -62.67
C ARG A 490 -64.50 5.44 -62.55
N ASP A 491 -63.97 4.30 -62.09
CA ASP A 491 -64.75 3.08 -61.96
C ASP A 491 -65.88 3.25 -60.93
N GLU A 492 -65.62 3.98 -59.84
CA GLU A 492 -66.65 4.40 -58.88
C GLU A 492 -67.66 5.36 -59.52
N ALA A 493 -67.22 6.37 -60.27
CA ALA A 493 -68.13 7.26 -60.99
C ALA A 493 -68.98 6.52 -62.04
N ALA A 494 -68.41 5.55 -62.76
CA ALA A 494 -69.14 4.72 -63.72
C ALA A 494 -70.14 3.79 -63.01
N ALA A 495 -69.75 3.15 -61.90
CA ALA A 495 -70.63 2.30 -61.10
C ALA A 495 -71.82 3.07 -60.51
N THR A 496 -71.63 4.31 -60.06
CA THR A 496 -72.75 5.17 -59.61
C THR A 496 -73.71 5.53 -60.75
N VAL A 497 -73.21 5.75 -61.97
CA VAL A 497 -74.06 5.99 -63.16
C VAL A 497 -74.84 4.74 -63.58
N TYR A 498 -74.28 3.53 -63.44
CA TYR A 498 -75.04 2.29 -63.68
C TYR A 498 -76.10 2.01 -62.61
N ALA A 499 -75.84 2.37 -61.34
CA ALA A 499 -76.80 2.22 -60.25
C ALA A 499 -78.02 3.17 -60.34
N GLU A 500 -77.89 4.32 -61.01
CA GLU A 500 -79.02 5.25 -61.24
C GLU A 500 -79.92 4.86 -62.44
N VAL A 501 -79.46 3.98 -63.36
CA VAL A 501 -80.21 3.62 -64.58
C VAL A 501 -81.11 2.39 -64.39
N GLU A 502 -81.00 1.66 -63.28
CA GLU A 502 -81.75 0.41 -63.03
C GLU A 502 -83.13 0.48 -62.30
N PRO A 503 -83.80 1.64 -62.04
CA PRO A 503 -85.17 1.59 -61.52
C PRO A 503 -86.28 1.67 -62.59
N GLU A 504 -85.99 1.86 -63.90
CA GLU A 504 -87.04 2.17 -64.89
C GLU A 504 -87.48 1.02 -65.83
N LEU A 505 -86.97 -0.21 -65.70
CA LEU A 505 -87.31 -1.31 -66.63
C LEU A 505 -88.00 -2.54 -66.02
N GLN A 506 -88.40 -2.53 -64.75
CA GLN A 506 -89.10 -3.67 -64.11
C GLN A 506 -90.57 -3.42 -63.71
N ALA A 507 -91.17 -2.29 -64.10
CA ALA A 507 -92.54 -1.95 -63.67
C ALA A 507 -93.68 -2.53 -64.53
N GLU A 508 -93.44 -3.13 -65.70
CA GLU A 508 -94.53 -3.64 -66.56
C GLU A 508 -94.22 -4.95 -67.30
N VAL A 509 -94.08 -6.09 -66.60
CA VAL A 509 -94.51 -7.41 -67.13
C VAL A 509 -94.98 -8.33 -65.98
N ASN A 510 -96.28 -8.27 -65.72
CA ASN A 510 -97.20 -9.39 -65.48
C ASN A 510 -96.82 -10.51 -64.49
N GLN A 511 -97.48 -10.41 -63.33
CA GLN A 511 -98.44 -11.39 -62.79
C GLN A 511 -98.63 -12.70 -63.59
N GLY A 512 -98.38 -13.84 -62.92
CA GLY A 512 -99.15 -15.06 -63.13
C GLY A 512 -98.40 -16.38 -62.99
N LYS A 513 -98.72 -17.10 -61.91
CA LYS A 513 -98.59 -18.56 -61.64
C LYS A 513 -97.27 -19.00 -60.98
N ASP A 514 -97.30 -19.30 -59.69
CA ASP A 514 -97.69 -20.59 -59.08
C ASP A 514 -96.86 -21.77 -59.60
N GLU A 515 -95.82 -22.14 -58.84
CA GLU A 515 -95.49 -23.53 -58.47
C GLU A 515 -94.34 -23.55 -57.44
N THR A 516 -94.72 -23.83 -56.19
CA THR A 516 -94.03 -24.54 -55.11
C THR A 516 -92.52 -24.35 -54.83
N GLU A 517 -92.29 -23.77 -53.66
CA GLU A 517 -91.14 -23.79 -52.77
C GLU A 517 -90.40 -25.14 -52.68
N PHE A 518 -89.08 -25.17 -52.90
CA PHE A 518 -88.17 -26.15 -52.28
C PHE A 518 -86.70 -25.66 -52.31
N VAL A 519 -86.15 -25.47 -51.10
CA VAL A 519 -84.76 -25.63 -50.64
C VAL A 519 -83.66 -24.73 -51.24
N GLN A 520 -83.22 -23.79 -50.40
CA GLN A 520 -81.95 -23.06 -50.49
C GLN A 520 -80.76 -24.03 -50.37
N GLN A 521 -79.83 -23.89 -51.30
CA GLN A 521 -78.72 -24.79 -51.62
C GLN A 521 -77.78 -25.08 -50.44
N GLU A 522 -77.79 -26.34 -50.01
CA GLU A 522 -76.60 -27.06 -49.55
C GLU A 522 -75.78 -27.59 -50.73
N LYS A 523 -74.46 -27.70 -50.49
CA LYS A 523 -73.49 -28.66 -51.05
C LYS A 523 -72.97 -28.49 -52.49
N ARG A 524 -71.72 -27.99 -52.55
CA ARG A 524 -70.61 -28.86 -52.97
C ARG A 524 -69.35 -28.59 -52.13
N THR A 525 -69.20 -29.40 -51.09
CA THR A 525 -67.96 -29.74 -50.35
C THR A 525 -66.78 -29.93 -51.31
N GLU A 526 -65.64 -29.26 -51.05
CA GLU A 526 -64.50 -29.72 -50.23
C GLU A 526 -63.84 -31.03 -50.69
N VAL A 527 -62.56 -30.92 -51.09
CA VAL A 527 -61.38 -31.51 -50.42
C VAL A 527 -60.28 -30.44 -50.61
N GLY A 528 -59.79 -29.73 -49.58
CA GLY A 528 -58.79 -30.18 -48.60
C GLY A 528 -57.39 -29.91 -49.17
N GLU A 529 -56.44 -29.21 -48.55
CA GLU A 529 -56.20 -28.72 -47.18
C GLU A 529 -55.17 -27.57 -47.34
N VAL A 530 -55.30 -26.40 -46.68
CA VAL A 530 -54.87 -26.06 -45.30
C VAL A 530 -53.33 -25.99 -45.22
N GLU A 531 -52.66 -24.92 -44.80
CA GLU A 531 -52.90 -24.12 -43.59
C GLU A 531 -52.29 -22.70 -43.72
N GLN A 532 -53.11 -21.69 -43.44
CA GLN A 532 -52.74 -20.33 -43.06
C GLN A 532 -52.32 -20.34 -41.58
N ASP A 533 -51.22 -19.73 -41.15
CA ASP A 533 -50.96 -18.30 -41.06
C ASP A 533 -51.42 -17.68 -39.73
N ASN A 534 -50.53 -16.84 -39.21
CA ASN A 534 -50.79 -15.68 -38.38
C ASN A 534 -51.36 -15.82 -36.95
N SER A 535 -50.70 -15.15 -36.02
CA SER A 535 -51.18 -13.81 -35.65
C SER A 535 -50.22 -13.07 -34.72
N LEU A 536 -49.94 -11.83 -35.13
CA LEU A 536 -49.62 -10.70 -34.28
C LEU A 536 -50.87 -10.26 -33.50
N GLN A 537 -50.72 -9.89 -32.22
CA GLN A 537 -51.36 -8.68 -31.68
C GLN A 537 -50.81 -8.27 -30.29
N GLN A 538 -50.12 -7.13 -30.32
CA GLN A 538 -50.19 -5.94 -29.44
C GLN A 538 -51.22 -5.94 -28.27
N GLU A 539 -50.79 -5.69 -27.02
CA GLU A 539 -50.81 -4.37 -26.34
C GLU A 539 -50.59 -4.45 -24.79
N ALA A 540 -49.84 -3.45 -24.30
CA ALA A 540 -49.97 -2.71 -23.04
C ALA A 540 -49.67 -3.32 -21.64
N ALA A 541 -48.66 -2.68 -21.01
CA ALA A 541 -48.65 -2.09 -19.66
C ALA A 541 -48.12 -2.87 -18.42
N THR A 542 -47.18 -2.18 -17.75
CA THR A 542 -46.93 -2.04 -16.29
C THR A 542 -45.97 -2.97 -15.53
N SER A 543 -45.09 -2.30 -14.76
CA SER A 543 -44.46 -2.64 -13.46
C SER A 543 -43.35 -3.71 -13.36
N ALA A 544 -42.18 -3.26 -12.90
CA ALA A 544 -41.11 -4.01 -12.21
C ALA A 544 -41.52 -4.37 -10.75
N PRO A 545 -40.68 -4.98 -9.86
CA PRO A 545 -39.38 -5.69 -9.99
C PRO A 545 -39.38 -7.07 -9.24
N VAL A 546 -38.19 -7.59 -8.85
CA VAL A 546 -37.86 -8.71 -7.91
C VAL A 546 -37.64 -10.08 -8.59
N GLU A 547 -36.67 -10.97 -8.29
CA GLU A 547 -35.36 -11.03 -7.60
C GLU A 547 -34.95 -12.54 -7.62
N LEU A 548 -33.65 -12.86 -7.50
CA LEU A 548 -33.07 -14.14 -6.97
C LEU A 548 -33.26 -15.43 -7.83
N GLU A 549 -32.36 -16.42 -7.93
CA GLU A 549 -31.00 -16.69 -7.43
C GLU A 549 -30.48 -17.97 -8.11
N ILE A 550 -29.22 -17.96 -8.51
CA ILE A 550 -28.17 -19.01 -8.51
C ILE A 550 -28.60 -20.48 -8.35
N ARG A 551 -28.11 -21.35 -9.25
CA ARG A 551 -27.48 -22.65 -8.91
C ARG A 551 -26.76 -23.32 -10.09
N THR A 552 -25.44 -23.36 -10.01
CA THR A 552 -24.54 -24.30 -10.71
C THR A 552 -24.77 -25.74 -10.19
N PRO A 553 -24.44 -26.80 -10.96
CA PRO A 553 -23.06 -27.31 -10.96
C PRO A 553 -22.55 -27.92 -12.29
N GLU A 554 -21.23 -27.84 -12.46
CA GLU A 554 -20.33 -28.71 -13.26
C GLU A 554 -20.32 -30.19 -12.75
N PRO A 555 -19.50 -31.17 -13.23
CA PRO A 555 -18.37 -31.14 -14.19
C PRO A 555 -18.25 -32.37 -15.16
N THR A 556 -17.10 -32.43 -15.85
CA THR A 556 -16.34 -33.60 -16.39
C THR A 556 -16.55 -33.94 -17.87
N LEU A 557 -15.55 -34.29 -18.71
CA LEU A 557 -14.10 -34.53 -18.58
C LEU A 557 -13.47 -34.61 -20.00
N ALA A 558 -12.13 -34.37 -20.07
CA ALA A 558 -11.15 -34.92 -21.02
C ALA A 558 -11.19 -34.43 -22.50
N SER A 559 -10.09 -34.23 -23.23
CA SER A 559 -8.63 -34.43 -23.08
C SER A 559 -7.98 -33.70 -24.27
N GLU A 560 -6.75 -33.19 -24.19
CA GLU A 560 -5.56 -33.84 -24.79
C GLU A 560 -4.26 -33.07 -24.45
N THR A 561 -3.17 -33.81 -24.51
CA THR A 561 -1.87 -33.69 -23.84
C THR A 561 -0.73 -33.07 -24.65
N GLU A 562 0.16 -32.38 -23.92
CA GLU A 562 1.63 -32.33 -23.92
C GLU A 562 2.51 -32.92 -25.06
N HIS A 563 3.58 -32.17 -25.37
CA HIS A 563 4.86 -32.73 -25.82
C HIS A 563 6.07 -32.02 -25.20
N SER A 564 7.04 -32.85 -24.81
CA SER A 564 8.35 -32.63 -24.19
C SER A 564 9.46 -32.24 -25.17
N THR A 565 10.57 -31.67 -24.68
CA THR A 565 11.94 -32.08 -25.11
C THR A 565 13.00 -31.75 -24.06
N SER A 566 14.07 -32.56 -24.08
CA SER A 566 15.09 -32.85 -23.07
C SER A 566 16.46 -32.19 -23.28
N GLU A 567 17.30 -32.31 -22.24
CA GLU A 567 18.78 -32.19 -22.14
C GLU A 567 19.52 -33.05 -23.22
N GLU A 568 20.83 -32.98 -23.54
CA GLU A 568 22.08 -32.72 -22.80
C GLU A 568 23.32 -32.69 -23.78
N GLU A 569 24.42 -31.99 -23.44
CA GLU A 569 25.88 -32.32 -23.64
C GLU A 569 26.75 -31.02 -23.64
N ARG A 570 27.46 -30.66 -22.55
CA ARG A 570 28.83 -31.03 -22.08
C ARG A 570 30.03 -30.73 -23.03
N ALA A 571 30.89 -29.76 -22.66
CA ALA A 571 32.19 -29.99 -22.00
C ALA A 571 33.28 -28.90 -22.26
N ASP A 572 34.01 -28.59 -21.18
CA ASP A 572 35.44 -28.22 -21.08
C ASP A 572 35.91 -26.75 -21.27
N ARG A 573 36.21 -26.07 -20.15
CA ARG A 573 37.58 -25.78 -19.68
C ARG A 573 37.58 -24.90 -18.43
N GLY A 574 38.23 -25.38 -17.36
CA GLY A 574 38.58 -24.56 -16.19
C GLY A 574 39.91 -23.81 -16.34
N LYS A 575 40.04 -22.67 -15.65
CA LYS A 575 41.26 -22.25 -14.93
C LYS A 575 41.00 -21.03 -14.02
N SER A 576 41.64 -21.12 -12.87
CA SER A 576 41.88 -20.17 -11.77
C SER A 576 42.48 -18.82 -12.18
N SER A 577 42.20 -17.78 -11.40
CA SER A 577 43.09 -16.65 -11.03
C SER A 577 42.33 -15.80 -10.02
N GLU A 578 42.54 -15.92 -8.71
CA GLU A 578 43.50 -15.10 -7.96
C GLU A 578 43.48 -13.63 -8.39
N LEU A 579 43.04 -12.76 -7.47
CA LEU A 579 43.13 -11.30 -7.61
C LEU A 579 44.57 -10.92 -7.95
N SER A 580 44.73 -10.15 -9.04
CA SER A 580 46.00 -9.62 -9.49
C SER A 580 46.54 -8.58 -8.52
N GLU A 581 47.84 -8.63 -8.23
CA GLU A 581 48.58 -7.71 -7.36
C GLU A 581 48.50 -6.22 -7.78
N ALA A 582 47.90 -5.92 -8.94
CA ALA A 582 47.61 -4.57 -9.42
C ALA A 582 46.34 -3.95 -8.80
N GLU A 583 45.41 -4.74 -8.26
CA GLU A 583 44.19 -4.22 -7.60
C GLU A 583 44.42 -3.91 -6.12
N ARG A 584 45.47 -4.49 -5.51
CA ARG A 584 45.92 -4.14 -4.15
C ARG A 584 46.83 -2.91 -4.09
N SER A 585 47.45 -2.50 -5.20
CA SER A 585 48.36 -1.34 -5.22
C SER A 585 47.64 0.01 -5.33
N VAL A 586 46.36 0.04 -5.75
CA VAL A 586 45.60 1.30 -5.91
C VAL A 586 44.91 1.72 -4.61
N LEU A 587 44.53 0.77 -3.75
CA LEU A 587 43.91 1.05 -2.45
C LEU A 587 44.90 1.38 -1.32
N LEU A 588 46.21 1.21 -1.54
CA LEU A 588 47.27 1.53 -0.56
C LEU A 588 48.00 2.86 -0.84
N GLN A 589 47.59 3.63 -1.86
CA GLN A 589 48.26 4.87 -2.25
C GLN A 589 47.45 6.16 -2.03
N ALA A 590 46.28 6.09 -1.38
CA ALA A 590 45.50 7.27 -1.02
C ALA A 590 45.16 7.26 0.48
N ILE A 591 46.15 7.63 1.31
CA ILE A 591 46.12 8.27 2.65
C ILE A 591 47.60 8.22 3.09
N PRO A 592 48.37 9.34 3.15
CA PRO A 592 48.03 10.53 3.94
C PRO A 592 48.49 11.87 3.33
N GLN A 593 47.56 12.80 3.11
CA GLN A 593 47.89 14.23 2.98
C GLN A 593 46.88 15.09 3.75
N LEU A 594 46.91 15.04 5.08
CA LEU A 594 46.26 16.09 5.90
C LEU A 594 46.98 16.37 7.24
N PHE A 595 48.29 16.13 7.36
CA PHE A 595 49.06 16.72 8.48
C PHE A 595 50.48 17.07 8.04
N ASN A 596 50.68 18.33 7.62
CA ASN A 596 52.01 18.91 7.60
C ASN A 596 51.96 20.45 7.65
N LYS A 597 51.87 21.03 8.85
CA LYS A 597 52.22 22.45 9.09
C LYS A 597 53.60 22.49 9.72
N LYS A 598 54.57 22.95 8.92
CA LYS A 598 56.00 23.08 9.23
C LYS A 598 56.24 24.02 10.42
N ALA A 599 57.01 23.53 11.39
CA ALA A 599 57.82 24.34 12.29
C ALA A 599 59.03 24.92 11.54
N GLN A 600 59.27 26.22 11.67
CA GLN A 600 60.53 26.87 11.29
C GLN A 600 61.43 27.04 12.51
N LYS A 601 62.65 26.52 12.43
CA LYS A 601 63.81 26.89 13.26
C LYS A 601 64.59 28.00 12.55
N PRO A 602 65.17 28.97 13.29
CA PRO A 602 66.40 29.65 12.87
C PRO A 602 67.62 29.13 13.66
N ALA A 603 68.80 29.32 13.08
CA ALA A 603 70.14 29.09 13.64
C ALA A 603 71.00 30.35 13.34
N PRO A 604 72.26 30.51 13.81
CA PRO A 604 72.98 29.93 14.95
C PRO A 604 73.55 31.02 15.92
N ALA A 605 74.30 30.56 16.94
CA ALA A 605 74.83 31.31 18.08
C ALA A 605 75.97 32.31 17.80
N VAL A 606 76.07 33.35 18.67
CA VAL A 606 77.25 34.17 18.94
C VAL A 606 77.44 34.31 20.46
N LYS A 607 78.66 34.16 20.96
CA LYS A 607 79.09 34.21 22.37
C LYS A 607 79.35 35.65 22.86
N ALA A 608 79.06 35.95 24.13
CA ALA A 608 79.79 36.88 25.02
C ALA A 608 79.23 36.68 26.46
N GLU A 609 80.00 36.05 27.36
CA GLU A 609 80.70 36.64 28.54
C GLU A 609 79.79 37.07 29.71
N GLU A 610 80.01 36.41 30.87
CA GLU A 610 79.37 36.64 32.18
C GLU A 610 79.75 38.01 32.79
N PRO A 611 78.97 38.52 33.76
CA PRO A 611 79.42 38.34 35.14
C PRO A 611 78.30 37.97 36.14
N ALA A 612 78.77 37.48 37.29
CA ALA A 612 78.14 37.28 38.60
C ALA A 612 77.02 38.30 38.95
N TYR A 613 76.04 38.04 39.83
CA TYR A 613 76.14 37.66 41.25
C TYR A 613 74.82 37.08 41.79
N GLU A 614 74.96 36.29 42.86
CA GLU A 614 74.07 36.09 44.01
C GLU A 614 72.82 35.19 43.92
N GLU A 615 72.76 34.32 44.93
CA GLU A 615 71.80 33.25 45.17
C GLU A 615 70.44 33.83 45.61
N GLU A 616 69.40 33.59 44.82
CA GLU A 616 68.03 33.62 45.32
C GLU A 616 67.42 32.22 45.16
N GLU A 617 66.88 31.68 46.26
CA GLU A 617 66.08 30.45 46.24
C GLU A 617 64.82 30.70 45.40
N GLU A 618 64.88 30.36 44.11
CA GLU A 618 63.76 30.53 43.18
C GLU A 618 62.69 29.46 43.46
N TYR A 619 61.51 29.91 43.92
CA TYR A 619 60.31 29.10 43.94
C TYR A 619 59.76 29.03 42.51
N GLU A 620 59.75 27.85 41.90
CA GLU A 620 59.07 27.67 40.61
C GLU A 620 57.56 27.69 40.87
N LEU A 621 56.90 28.77 40.44
CA LEU A 621 55.45 28.83 40.38
C LEU A 621 55.00 27.82 39.32
N VAL A 622 54.69 26.60 39.74
CA VAL A 622 54.05 25.64 38.85
C VAL A 622 52.64 26.15 38.64
N MET A 623 52.45 26.95 37.59
CA MET A 623 51.13 27.15 37.03
C MET A 623 50.59 25.74 36.74
N PRO A 624 49.51 25.28 37.38
CA PRO A 624 48.74 24.23 36.74
C PRO A 624 48.44 24.76 35.34
N LYS A 625 48.63 23.92 34.31
CA LYS A 625 48.04 24.24 33.01
C LYS A 625 46.60 24.60 33.35
N SER A 626 46.25 25.86 33.16
CA SER A 626 44.86 26.27 33.13
C SER A 626 44.19 25.21 32.26
N GLN A 627 43.12 24.60 32.77
CA GLN A 627 42.10 24.11 31.85
C GLN A 627 41.95 25.22 30.81
N PRO A 628 42.03 24.92 29.50
CA PRO A 628 41.96 25.96 28.51
C PRO A 628 40.80 26.84 28.92
N GLU A 629 41.13 28.09 29.29
CA GLU A 629 40.14 29.13 29.47
C GLU A 629 39.22 28.97 28.28
N GLN A 630 37.90 29.00 28.53
CA GLN A 630 36.92 29.17 27.46
C GLN A 630 37.57 30.13 26.49
N GLU A 631 38.05 29.60 25.36
CA GLU A 631 38.53 30.45 24.30
C GLU A 631 37.34 31.37 24.14
N GLU A 632 37.56 32.68 24.30
CA GLU A 632 36.64 33.61 23.71
C GLU A 632 36.51 33.08 22.30
N ILE A 633 35.38 32.41 22.04
CA ILE A 633 34.98 32.00 20.73
C ILE A 633 34.78 33.38 20.09
N ILE A 634 35.88 33.94 19.58
CA ILE A 634 35.83 34.73 18.38
C ILE A 634 34.96 33.84 17.52
N PRO A 635 33.71 34.24 17.20
CA PRO A 635 32.93 33.43 16.29
C PRO A 635 33.85 33.26 15.09
N GLU A 636 34.32 32.02 14.87
CA GLU A 636 34.65 31.63 13.51
C GLU A 636 33.36 32.01 12.80
N GLU A 637 33.42 33.08 12.00
CA GLU A 637 32.37 33.38 11.06
C GLU A 637 32.30 32.10 10.23
N GLU A 638 31.41 31.18 10.62
CA GLU A 638 30.99 30.07 9.80
C GLU A 638 30.59 30.77 8.51
N GLU A 639 31.43 30.64 7.47
CA GLU A 639 31.11 31.15 6.16
C GLU A 639 29.73 30.56 5.86
N GLN A 640 28.68 31.39 5.95
CA GLN A 640 27.32 30.96 5.67
C GLN A 640 27.34 30.47 4.23
N THR A 641 27.40 29.16 4.06
CA THR A 641 27.29 28.51 2.76
C THR A 641 25.86 28.76 2.32
N TYR A 642 25.66 29.86 1.61
CA TYR A 642 24.40 30.15 0.94
C TYR A 642 24.10 28.99 0.02
N LEU A 643 22.90 28.45 0.13
CA LEU A 643 22.46 27.33 -0.68
C LEU A 643 22.32 27.87 -2.10
N VAL A 644 23.14 27.35 -3.03
CA VAL A 644 23.16 27.84 -4.40
C VAL A 644 22.08 27.09 -5.18
N ILE A 645 20.95 27.75 -5.39
CA ILE A 645 19.84 27.24 -6.20
C ILE A 645 19.97 27.86 -7.59
N GLU A 646 20.48 27.08 -8.56
CA GLU A 646 20.65 27.55 -9.95
C GLU A 646 19.48 27.12 -10.85
N THR A 647 18.79 26.06 -10.48
CA THR A 647 17.70 25.47 -11.28
C THR A 647 16.44 25.18 -10.45
N GLU A 648 15.32 25.01 -11.13
CA GLU A 648 14.04 24.59 -10.52
C GLU A 648 14.14 23.21 -9.87
N ASP A 649 14.88 22.29 -10.48
CA ASP A 649 15.14 20.95 -9.92
C ASP A 649 15.87 21.05 -8.58
N ASP A 650 16.85 21.96 -8.44
CA ASP A 650 17.58 22.18 -7.17
C ASP A 650 16.64 22.68 -6.05
N ALA A 651 15.69 23.56 -6.40
CA ALA A 651 14.70 24.06 -5.45
C ALA A 651 13.74 22.94 -4.98
N LEU A 652 13.33 22.06 -5.90
CA LEU A 652 12.48 20.91 -5.59
C LEU A 652 13.20 19.88 -4.70
N ASP A 653 14.47 19.60 -4.97
CA ASP A 653 15.29 18.70 -4.18
C ASP A 653 15.47 19.21 -2.74
N GLU A 654 15.67 20.52 -2.56
CA GLU A 654 15.77 21.12 -1.22
C GLU A 654 14.43 21.15 -0.47
N LEU A 655 13.32 21.41 -1.15
CA LEU A 655 11.98 21.30 -0.54
C LEU A 655 11.73 19.87 -0.05
N GLU A 656 12.15 18.87 -0.82
CA GLU A 656 12.08 17.47 -0.43
C GLU A 656 12.99 17.17 0.79
N ARG A 657 14.23 17.67 0.79
CA ARG A 657 15.14 17.53 1.95
C ARG A 657 14.52 18.14 3.21
N ILE A 658 13.96 19.34 3.10
CA ILE A 658 13.30 20.04 4.20
C ILE A 658 12.11 19.22 4.73
N SER A 659 11.23 18.76 3.84
CA SER A 659 10.07 17.94 4.21
C SER A 659 10.49 16.65 4.95
N ASN A 660 11.46 15.93 4.40
CA ASN A 660 12.01 14.71 4.99
C ASN A 660 12.65 14.96 6.36
N THR A 661 13.31 16.11 6.53
CA THR A 661 13.91 16.52 7.81
C THR A 661 12.82 16.81 8.85
N LEU A 662 11.76 17.53 8.49
CA LEU A 662 10.62 17.77 9.40
C LEU A 662 9.93 16.47 9.83
N VAL A 663 9.73 15.53 8.91
CA VAL A 663 9.17 14.20 9.22
C VAL A 663 10.07 13.46 10.20
N ARG A 664 11.39 13.47 9.97
CA ARG A 664 12.39 12.85 10.85
C ARG A 664 12.39 13.46 12.24
N VAL A 665 12.47 14.79 12.35
CA VAL A 665 12.47 15.50 13.64
C VAL A 665 11.18 15.22 14.40
N ARG A 666 10.03 15.24 13.71
CA ARG A 666 8.75 14.87 14.30
C ARG A 666 8.73 13.42 14.78
N GLN A 667 9.30 12.48 14.03
CA GLN A 667 9.40 11.07 14.45
C GLN A 667 10.34 10.91 15.66
N GLN A 668 11.45 11.65 15.72
CA GLN A 668 12.34 11.68 16.88
C GLN A 668 11.61 12.19 18.14
N ILE A 669 10.84 13.28 18.01
CA ILE A 669 9.99 13.80 19.08
C ILE A 669 9.00 12.72 19.55
N LYS A 670 8.31 12.02 18.63
CA LYS A 670 7.38 10.92 18.97
C LYS A 670 8.09 9.76 19.69
N ARG A 671 9.25 9.32 19.20
CA ARG A 671 10.05 8.23 19.80
C ARG A 671 10.64 8.57 21.17
N SER A 672 10.87 9.85 21.44
CA SER A 672 11.42 10.33 22.72
C SER A 672 10.40 10.35 23.87
N TYR A 673 9.12 9.99 23.61
CA TYR A 673 8.04 9.91 24.61
C TYR A 673 7.86 11.18 25.45
N LEU A 674 8.04 12.35 24.84
CA LEU A 674 7.84 13.63 25.50
C LEU A 674 6.42 13.72 26.10
N PRO A 675 6.26 14.24 27.34
CA PRO A 675 4.95 14.43 27.96
C PRO A 675 3.99 15.32 27.15
N GLY A 676 4.57 16.22 26.36
CA GLY A 676 3.90 17.12 25.42
C GLY A 676 4.94 17.95 24.67
N ILE A 677 4.51 18.58 23.58
CA ILE A 677 5.37 19.44 22.75
C ILE A 677 5.25 20.88 23.28
N PRO A 678 6.36 21.56 23.62
CA PRO A 678 6.34 22.97 24.01
C PRO A 678 5.79 23.87 22.90
N ASP A 679 5.04 24.92 23.28
CA ASP A 679 4.41 25.83 22.32
C ASP A 679 5.43 26.48 21.37
N GLN A 680 6.61 26.84 21.87
CA GLN A 680 7.68 27.43 21.07
C GLN A 680 8.11 26.53 19.90
N LEU A 681 8.27 25.23 20.15
CA LEU A 681 8.62 24.26 19.10
C LEU A 681 7.48 24.10 18.09
N LYS A 682 6.23 24.12 18.57
CA LYS A 682 5.05 24.06 17.72
C LYS A 682 4.97 25.27 16.76
N TYR A 683 5.26 26.47 17.26
CA TYR A 683 5.29 27.67 16.43
C TYR A 683 6.35 27.58 15.33
N MET A 684 7.56 27.08 15.63
CA MET A 684 8.61 26.88 14.62
C MET A 684 8.15 25.89 13.53
N PHE A 685 7.50 24.79 13.90
CA PHE A 685 6.92 23.85 12.92
C PHE A 685 5.85 24.51 12.05
N GLU A 686 4.93 25.28 12.64
CA GLU A 686 3.90 26.01 11.89
C GLU A 686 4.51 27.05 10.95
N GLU A 687 5.57 27.74 11.37
CA GLU A 687 6.28 28.75 10.58
C GLU A 687 6.98 28.12 9.37
N VAL A 688 7.70 27.01 9.55
CA VAL A 688 8.30 26.27 8.44
C VAL A 688 7.24 25.82 7.42
N VAL A 689 6.14 25.22 7.88
CA VAL A 689 5.05 24.75 7.00
C VAL A 689 4.42 25.92 6.24
N GLN A 690 4.24 27.07 6.88
CA GLN A 690 3.74 28.27 6.20
C GLN A 690 4.72 28.77 5.14
N THR A 691 6.02 28.79 5.41
CA THR A 691 7.05 29.19 4.43
C THR A 691 7.06 28.23 3.24
N LEU A 692 7.00 26.92 3.46
CA LEU A 692 6.91 25.92 2.38
C LEU A 692 5.64 26.12 1.53
N GLY A 693 4.49 26.35 2.15
CA GLY A 693 3.25 26.64 1.42
C GLY A 693 3.32 27.91 0.58
N ARG A 694 4.08 28.92 1.02
CA ARG A 694 4.34 30.14 0.24
C ARG A 694 5.24 29.86 -0.96
N VAL A 695 6.29 29.06 -0.80
CA VAL A 695 7.15 28.62 -1.91
C VAL A 695 6.31 27.88 -2.96
N GLN A 696 5.50 26.91 -2.52
CA GLN A 696 4.63 26.14 -3.41
C GLN A 696 3.66 27.05 -4.20
N THR A 697 3.02 28.01 -3.52
CA THR A 697 2.08 28.96 -4.17
C THR A 697 2.76 29.81 -5.25
N ILE A 698 4.05 30.13 -5.08
CA ILE A 698 4.83 30.89 -6.07
C ILE A 698 5.21 29.99 -7.24
N MET A 699 5.65 28.75 -6.98
CA MET A 699 6.02 27.77 -8.00
C MET A 699 4.84 27.31 -8.87
N GLU A 700 3.61 27.32 -8.34
CA GLU A 700 2.39 27.00 -9.11
C GLU A 700 2.03 28.04 -10.18
N GLN A 701 2.69 29.21 -10.21
CA GLN A 701 2.44 30.24 -11.22
C GLN A 701 3.11 29.90 -12.55
N TYR A 702 2.42 30.13 -13.67
CA TYR A 702 2.92 29.85 -15.03
C TYR A 702 4.29 30.50 -15.35
N ARG A 703 4.66 31.58 -14.64
CA ARG A 703 5.99 32.20 -14.66
C ARG A 703 6.28 32.79 -13.29
N TYR A 704 7.36 32.34 -12.64
CA TYR A 704 7.84 32.88 -11.36
C TYR A 704 9.32 33.26 -11.43
N ASP A 705 9.79 34.06 -10.48
CA ASP A 705 11.18 34.48 -10.37
C ASP A 705 11.97 33.47 -9.52
N LEU A 706 13.01 32.87 -10.12
CA LEU A 706 13.82 31.86 -9.45
C LEU A 706 14.60 32.45 -8.27
N GLU A 707 14.98 33.73 -8.34
CA GLU A 707 15.70 34.40 -7.25
C GLU A 707 14.82 34.53 -5.99
N GLU A 708 13.53 34.84 -6.18
CA GLU A 708 12.55 34.94 -5.09
C GLU A 708 12.29 33.57 -4.45
N VAL A 709 12.17 32.53 -5.27
CA VAL A 709 12.04 31.14 -4.79
C VAL A 709 13.29 30.70 -4.03
N ALA A 710 14.49 30.99 -4.56
CA ALA A 710 15.75 30.62 -3.93
C ALA A 710 15.91 31.24 -2.53
N MET A 711 15.56 32.52 -2.39
CA MET A 711 15.55 33.19 -1.08
C MET A 711 14.59 32.53 -0.09
N LEU A 712 13.36 32.21 -0.51
CA LEU A 712 12.37 31.60 0.36
C LEU A 712 12.72 30.15 0.74
N VAL A 713 13.36 29.41 -0.16
CA VAL A 713 13.88 28.06 0.13
C VAL A 713 15.04 28.12 1.11
N GLN A 714 15.94 29.10 0.95
CA GLN A 714 17.00 29.35 1.94
C GLN A 714 16.41 29.66 3.32
N ASP A 715 15.46 30.58 3.40
CA ASP A 715 14.77 30.93 4.65
C ASP A 715 14.10 29.69 5.27
N ALA A 716 13.45 28.85 4.46
CA ALA A 716 12.86 27.60 4.92
C ALA A 716 13.89 26.60 5.44
N SER A 717 15.04 26.48 4.77
CA SER A 717 16.17 25.63 5.21
C SER A 717 16.70 26.07 6.56
N ASP A 718 16.96 27.37 6.72
CA ASP A 718 17.50 27.93 7.96
C ASP A 718 16.52 27.73 9.13
N LEU A 719 15.22 27.95 8.88
CA LEU A 719 14.17 27.69 9.87
C LEU A 719 14.12 26.21 10.27
N VAL A 720 14.25 25.27 9.33
CA VAL A 720 14.23 23.83 9.61
C VAL A 720 15.41 23.42 10.48
N ASP A 721 16.61 23.90 10.15
CA ASP A 721 17.82 23.60 10.91
C ASP A 721 17.73 24.16 12.34
N GLU A 722 17.17 25.36 12.51
CA GLU A 722 16.88 25.92 13.84
C GLU A 722 15.84 25.07 14.60
N THR A 723 14.81 24.60 13.90
CA THR A 723 13.76 23.75 14.47
C THR A 723 14.32 22.41 14.94
N GLU A 724 15.20 21.79 14.15
CA GLU A 724 15.90 20.54 14.49
C GLU A 724 16.76 20.72 15.74
N ARG A 725 17.63 21.73 15.76
CA ARG A 725 18.49 22.04 16.92
C ARG A 725 17.66 22.30 18.18
N MET A 726 16.52 22.98 18.05
CA MET A 726 15.62 23.24 19.18
C MET A 726 14.95 21.96 19.67
N ALA A 727 14.47 21.10 18.76
CA ALA A 727 13.87 19.82 19.10
C ALA A 727 14.86 18.92 19.86
N GLU A 728 16.09 18.79 19.37
CA GLU A 728 17.14 18.01 20.04
C GLU A 728 17.44 18.53 21.45
N ARG A 729 17.57 19.86 21.61
CA ARG A 729 17.75 20.50 22.92
C ARG A 729 16.58 20.22 23.85
N ILE A 730 15.34 20.30 23.38
CA ILE A 730 14.15 20.01 24.18
C ILE A 730 14.12 18.55 24.61
N ILE A 731 14.41 17.62 23.70
CA ILE A 731 14.47 16.18 24.01
C ILE A 731 15.55 15.92 25.06
N SER A 732 16.76 16.42 24.85
CA SER A 732 17.88 16.24 25.78
C SER A 732 17.58 16.83 27.16
N THR A 733 17.05 18.06 27.21
CA THR A 733 16.71 18.73 28.48
C THR A 733 15.57 18.02 29.21
N CYS A 734 14.58 17.49 28.49
CA CYS A 734 13.51 16.69 29.08
C CYS A 734 14.06 15.41 29.73
N GLN A 735 14.90 14.66 29.01
CA GLN A 735 15.52 13.44 29.53
C GLN A 735 16.41 13.72 30.75
N MET A 736 17.20 14.80 30.70
CA MET A 736 18.01 15.24 31.84
C MET A 736 17.15 15.65 33.04
N ALA A 737 16.06 16.40 32.81
CA ALA A 737 15.10 16.78 33.86
C ALA A 737 14.46 15.55 34.50
N GLU A 738 14.02 14.59 33.69
CA GLU A 738 13.42 13.35 34.18
C GLU A 738 14.41 12.56 35.02
N GLY A 739 15.64 12.35 34.53
CA GLY A 739 16.70 11.67 35.28
C GLY A 739 17.04 12.37 36.60
N ALA A 740 17.14 13.70 36.60
CA ALA A 740 17.41 14.49 37.80
C ALA A 740 16.26 14.40 38.82
N ILE A 741 15.00 14.48 38.37
CA ILE A 741 13.81 14.32 39.22
C ILE A 741 13.78 12.90 39.81
N GLN A 742 14.01 11.87 39.00
CA GLN A 742 14.02 10.48 39.45
C GLN A 742 15.11 10.23 40.50
N TYR A 743 16.31 10.77 40.29
CA TYR A 743 17.43 10.65 41.22
C TYR A 743 17.12 11.34 42.57
N THR A 744 16.74 12.62 42.52
CA THR A 744 16.49 13.44 43.72
C THR A 744 15.25 12.99 44.49
N ASN A 745 14.27 12.37 43.83
CA ASN A 745 13.07 11.83 44.48
C ASN A 745 13.40 10.76 45.54
N ARG A 746 14.53 10.06 45.44
CA ARG A 746 15.01 9.09 46.45
C ARG A 746 15.23 9.76 47.82
N TYR A 747 15.58 11.04 47.83
CA TYR A 747 15.90 11.82 49.02
C TYR A 747 14.74 12.73 49.49
N ARG A 748 13.58 12.67 48.80
CA ARG A 748 12.40 13.52 49.07
C ARG A 748 11.88 13.43 50.50
N ARG A 749 11.97 12.25 51.14
CA ARG A 749 11.55 12.05 52.53
C ARG A 749 12.59 12.50 53.57
N GLN A 750 13.85 12.62 53.15
CA GLN A 750 14.98 12.87 54.04
C GLN A 750 15.27 14.37 54.17
N ASN A 751 15.01 15.16 53.14
CA ASN A 751 15.25 16.61 53.14
C ASN A 751 14.00 17.39 52.70
N ARG A 752 13.51 18.29 53.57
CA ARG A 752 12.33 19.13 53.29
C ARG A 752 12.58 20.10 52.13
N GLN A 753 13.78 20.67 52.03
CA GLN A 753 14.14 21.61 50.96
C GLN A 753 14.13 20.93 49.59
N VAL A 754 14.63 19.69 49.51
CA VAL A 754 14.57 18.85 48.30
C VAL A 754 13.11 18.57 47.91
N ASN A 755 12.23 18.27 48.86
CA ASN A 755 10.81 18.07 48.58
C ASN A 755 10.12 19.31 48.00
N ASP A 756 10.44 20.50 48.53
CA ASP A 756 9.85 21.75 48.07
C ASP A 756 10.33 22.10 46.63
N LEU A 757 11.62 21.90 46.33
CA LEU A 757 12.19 22.09 44.99
C LEU A 757 11.64 21.08 43.98
N LEU A 758 11.57 19.79 44.35
CA LEU A 758 10.99 18.76 43.49
C LEU A 758 9.52 19.00 43.17
N THR A 759 8.75 19.50 44.13
CA THR A 759 7.33 19.81 43.88
C THR A 759 7.20 20.95 42.85
N LYS A 760 8.10 21.93 42.87
CA LYS A 760 8.15 22.98 41.83
C LYS A 760 8.62 22.43 40.49
N ALA A 761 9.67 21.61 40.47
CA ALA A 761 10.17 20.95 39.26
C ALA A 761 9.09 20.09 38.59
N GLU A 762 8.34 19.30 39.37
CA GLU A 762 7.21 18.49 38.87
C GLU A 762 6.10 19.36 38.26
N ILE A 763 5.83 20.56 38.80
CA ILE A 763 4.85 21.50 38.25
C ILE A 763 5.35 22.07 36.92
N SER A 764 6.58 22.57 36.86
CA SER A 764 7.18 23.11 35.63
C SER A 764 7.29 22.03 34.54
N PHE A 765 7.62 20.78 34.92
CA PHE A 765 7.68 19.65 33.99
C PHE A 765 6.31 19.34 33.37
N ARG A 766 5.23 19.41 34.14
CA ARG A 766 3.85 19.26 33.63
C ARG A 766 3.39 20.42 32.75
N GLN A 767 3.94 21.60 32.98
CA GLN A 767 3.72 22.79 32.16
C GLN A 767 4.60 22.80 30.89
N LEU A 768 5.35 21.73 30.63
CA LEU A 768 6.26 21.59 29.48
C LEU A 768 7.45 22.57 29.51
N ALA A 769 7.72 23.19 30.66
CA ALA A 769 8.87 24.06 30.88
C ALA A 769 10.10 23.22 31.32
N PHE A 770 10.62 22.40 30.41
CA PHE A 770 11.65 21.40 30.72
C PHE A 770 12.97 22.00 31.21
N ALA A 771 13.39 23.15 30.66
CA ALA A 771 14.61 23.84 31.10
C ALA A 771 14.52 24.30 32.57
N GLU A 772 13.38 24.89 32.97
CA GLU A 772 13.14 25.31 34.35
C GLU A 772 13.02 24.09 35.28
N ALA A 773 12.31 23.05 34.83
CA ALA A 773 12.19 21.79 35.58
C ALA A 773 13.56 21.14 35.82
N PHE A 774 14.43 21.15 34.82
CA PHE A 774 15.80 20.64 34.94
C PHE A 774 16.60 21.45 35.97
N GLN A 775 16.59 22.79 35.88
CA GLN A 775 17.29 23.66 36.83
C GLN A 775 16.85 23.41 38.28
N LEU A 776 15.54 23.36 38.53
CA LEU A 776 15.00 23.11 39.87
C LEU A 776 15.34 21.70 40.40
N ALA A 777 15.39 20.70 39.52
CA ALA A 777 15.80 19.34 39.87
C ALA A 777 17.31 19.24 40.11
N GLU A 778 18.12 19.99 39.39
CA GLU A 778 19.57 20.08 39.54
C GLU A 778 19.94 20.79 40.85
N GLU A 779 19.28 21.90 41.18
CA GLU A 779 19.40 22.55 42.49
C GLU A 779 19.06 21.58 43.64
N ALA A 780 18.00 20.79 43.49
CA ALA A 780 17.64 19.77 44.46
C ALA A 780 18.72 18.68 44.60
N ARG A 781 19.42 18.35 43.51
CA ARG A 781 20.55 17.42 43.50
C ARG A 781 21.76 18.00 44.22
N LEU A 782 22.11 19.26 43.95
CA LEU A 782 23.21 19.96 44.62
C LEU A 782 23.00 20.09 46.14
N VAL A 783 21.75 20.20 46.59
CA VAL A 783 21.41 20.18 48.03
C VAL A 783 21.73 18.82 48.68
N ILE A 784 21.76 17.73 47.91
CA ILE A 784 22.05 16.37 48.40
C ILE A 784 23.54 16.07 48.33
N GLU A 785 24.17 16.38 47.20
CA GLU A 785 25.58 16.05 46.92
C GLU A 785 26.55 17.12 47.46
N GLY A 786 26.04 18.29 47.83
CA GLY A 786 26.84 19.50 48.00
C GLY A 786 27.12 20.15 46.64
N ALA A 787 27.42 21.45 46.62
CA ALA A 787 28.00 22.06 45.43
C ALA A 787 29.24 21.25 45.04
N PRO A 788 29.50 20.98 43.74
CA PRO A 788 30.78 20.42 43.34
C PRO A 788 31.87 21.30 43.96
N ALA A 789 32.88 20.67 44.56
CA ALA A 789 34.03 21.42 45.03
C ALA A 789 34.52 22.22 43.83
N GLU A 790 34.41 23.55 43.88
CA GLU A 790 35.19 24.40 42.98
C GLU A 790 36.62 23.90 43.15
N ASP A 791 37.29 23.55 42.04
CA ASP A 791 38.69 23.16 42.07
C ASP A 791 39.42 24.24 42.83
N ASP A 792 39.85 23.90 44.06
CA ASP A 792 40.55 24.78 44.96
C ASP A 792 41.84 25.18 44.23
N ASN A 793 41.82 26.33 43.56
CA ASN A 793 42.98 27.00 42.96
C ASN A 793 43.89 27.55 44.09
N GLY A 794 44.11 26.73 45.11
CA GLY A 794 45.06 26.93 46.19
C GLY A 794 46.44 26.55 45.69
N TRP A 795 47.20 27.58 45.31
CA TRP A 795 48.62 27.53 44.97
C TRP A 795 49.42 26.60 45.90
N LEU A 796 49.89 25.46 45.38
CA LEU A 796 50.77 24.54 46.11
C LEU A 796 52.24 24.83 45.76
N LEU A 797 52.96 25.49 46.68
CA LEU A 797 54.42 25.62 46.60
C LEU A 797 55.09 24.25 46.84
N ARG A 798 55.78 23.72 45.84
CA ARG A 798 56.59 22.50 45.98
C ARG A 798 58.08 22.83 45.95
N ARG A 799 58.81 22.43 46.99
CA ARG A 799 60.29 22.50 47.00
C ARG A 799 60.88 21.51 45.99
N LYS A 800 61.70 22.01 45.06
CA LYS A 800 62.42 21.22 44.06
C LYS A 800 63.40 20.27 44.76
N LYS A 801 63.21 18.97 44.60
CA LYS A 801 64.15 17.95 45.11
C LYS A 801 65.30 17.85 44.08
N LYS A 802 66.54 18.19 44.47
CA LYS A 802 67.74 18.00 43.65
C LYS A 802 67.94 16.52 43.35
N GLY A 803 68.04 16.17 42.07
CA GLY A 803 68.34 14.83 41.56
C GLY A 803 68.26 14.81 40.05
#